data_AF-B5W5S0-F1
#
_entry.id   AF-B5W5S0-F1
#
_cell.length_a   1.000
_cell.length_b   1.000
_cell.length_c   1.000
_cell.angle_alpha   90.00
_cell.angle_beta   90.00
_cell.angle_gamma   90.00
#
_symmetry.space_group_name_H-M   'P 1'
#
loop_
_entity.id
_entity.type
_entity.pdbx_description
1 polymer ?
#
loop_
_entity_poly.entity_id
_entity_poly.type
_entity_poly.pdbx_seq_one_letter_code
_entity_poly.pdbx_strand_id
1 'polypeptide(L)'
;MFGRQLISFLSLSGFRPKSDLDRKVWRSHFRLFIDRAIAILILANLSLVVFDFIYLKNRHLYIRIDDYRQQISNTPQRQYLQLVDNLQIILEQEGLNSPQVDPILSEIRQSSIEILIKQPPFRVQDSHGTLAVINNRLREHLNTDDLETAINTFWSRAYFTDNGWENSLRFFNINLRHLFTLYEPQLSYDIIKGVEAYRPSQSYLMIVADLKAILEYEGLESPQVEPLLQQLQQLSTEMIDRSYIPQIDNTLGLITHIKYRMVEHIHSGDPSTTNHLTPTLKFLYSMRVLSILAPEVIWVDQSSREAFSTFWSLDNFSQKGWETELDFFDSQIASLMRQMYFRHLGINGEFIDRFWLVDFPWVIVFWLIFLVELSFIRRRHPQLGLWPCIRMIWYDLFLLIGVIRLIRIIPVIIHLERAKLPNMATLRAQIKLKVIASFGNELIQVVVNQSISQLKATVSSGKLRKMIFKSQQKSMSITKPESPSQVKVISQQLLKVTACHVLPEIQQDLEAYLHYQVSQSVKQSGIYRRLQKIPVIRKLPEQVSDNLVKRIAALISQQPLKSYYASQNKQPDPIAQELQQRLVNRFLDVLRSELKNNETIQEVEYILIDFLDQAKINNVESAPPDPDTPALKPAHFPDEFD
;
A
#
# COMPACT_ATOMS: atom_id res chain seq x y z
N MET A 1 41.23 20.48 -16.93
CA MET A 1 41.28 21.38 -18.10
C MET A 1 39.89 21.73 -18.63
N PHE A 2 38.97 20.76 -18.84
CA PHE A 2 37.64 20.93 -19.46
C PHE A 2 36.99 22.33 -19.37
N GLY A 3 36.75 22.89 -18.19
CA GLY A 3 36.14 24.24 -18.08
C GLY A 3 36.91 25.37 -18.78
N ARG A 4 38.25 25.31 -18.88
CA ARG A 4 39.05 26.24 -19.70
C ARG A 4 38.99 25.90 -21.19
N GLN A 5 38.87 24.62 -21.56
CA GLN A 5 38.78 24.18 -22.95
C GLN A 5 37.40 24.48 -23.57
N LEU A 6 36.32 24.33 -22.79
CA LEU A 6 34.98 24.76 -23.19
C LEU A 6 34.93 26.30 -23.33
N ILE A 7 35.58 27.04 -22.42
CA ILE A 7 35.73 28.49 -22.55
C ILE A 7 36.58 28.88 -23.77
N SER A 8 37.60 28.11 -24.17
CA SER A 8 38.33 28.39 -25.42
C SER A 8 37.51 28.03 -26.66
N PHE A 9 36.71 26.95 -26.63
CA PHE A 9 35.79 26.59 -27.72
C PHE A 9 34.73 27.67 -27.93
N LEU A 10 34.12 28.16 -26.84
CA LEU A 10 33.21 29.32 -26.83
C LEU A 10 33.92 30.66 -27.10
N SER A 11 35.26 30.71 -27.13
CA SER A 11 36.01 31.91 -27.53
C SER A 11 36.24 32.00 -29.05
N LEU A 12 36.02 30.91 -29.79
CA LEU A 12 36.02 30.91 -31.26
C LEU A 12 34.70 31.44 -31.84
N SER A 13 33.59 31.33 -31.10
CA SER A 13 32.27 31.85 -31.50
C SER A 13 32.06 33.35 -31.21
N GLY A 14 33.12 34.17 -31.32
CA GLY A 14 33.07 35.64 -31.33
C GLY A 14 32.72 36.38 -30.02
N PHE A 15 32.04 35.74 -29.06
CA PHE A 15 31.45 36.41 -27.89
C PHE A 15 32.46 36.66 -26.74
N ARG A 16 33.31 37.69 -26.88
CA ARG A 16 34.15 38.20 -25.78
C ARG A 16 33.52 39.41 -25.05
N PRO A 17 33.22 39.32 -23.75
CA PRO A 17 32.97 40.51 -22.92
C PRO A 17 34.24 41.37 -22.81
N LYS A 18 34.11 42.69 -23.02
CA LYS A 18 35.26 43.59 -23.22
C LYS A 18 35.95 44.02 -21.92
N SER A 19 35.22 44.28 -20.83
CA SER A 19 35.82 44.69 -19.54
C SER A 19 35.99 43.55 -18.52
N ASP A 20 36.83 43.73 -17.50
CA ASP A 20 36.93 42.77 -16.39
C ASP A 20 35.71 42.81 -15.46
N LEU A 21 34.94 43.91 -15.45
CA LEU A 21 33.65 43.97 -14.75
C LEU A 21 32.64 43.03 -15.42
N ASP A 22 32.53 43.09 -16.75
CA ASP A 22 31.70 42.17 -17.55
C ASP A 22 32.11 40.72 -17.31
N ARG A 23 33.43 40.43 -17.27
CA ARG A 23 33.92 39.07 -16.97
C ARG A 23 33.52 38.61 -15.56
N LYS A 24 33.49 39.50 -14.57
CA LYS A 24 33.07 39.20 -13.19
C LYS A 24 31.56 38.94 -13.10
N VAL A 25 30.75 39.76 -13.79
CA VAL A 25 29.29 39.62 -13.90
C VAL A 25 28.92 38.35 -14.68
N TRP A 26 29.52 38.12 -15.85
CA TRP A 26 29.32 36.92 -16.68
C TRP A 26 29.70 35.64 -15.93
N ARG A 27 30.82 35.62 -15.20
CA ARG A 27 31.18 34.49 -14.30
C ARG A 27 30.15 34.26 -13.17
N SER A 28 29.45 35.29 -12.73
CA SER A 28 28.37 35.17 -11.73
C SER A 28 27.11 34.52 -12.35
N HIS A 29 26.65 35.02 -13.50
CA HIS A 29 25.49 34.46 -14.21
C HIS A 29 25.75 33.03 -14.71
N PHE A 30 26.94 32.75 -15.25
CA PHE A 30 27.33 31.41 -15.69
C PHE A 30 27.40 30.41 -14.52
N ARG A 31 27.87 30.85 -13.34
CA ARG A 31 27.81 30.03 -12.13
C ARG A 31 26.36 29.76 -11.70
N LEU A 32 25.52 30.78 -11.62
CA LEU A 32 24.10 30.62 -11.28
C LEU A 32 23.37 29.68 -12.27
N PHE A 33 23.75 29.70 -13.55
CA PHE A 33 23.24 28.77 -14.56
C PHE A 33 23.68 27.32 -14.28
N ILE A 34 24.94 27.08 -13.92
CA ILE A 34 25.43 25.76 -13.49
C ILE A 34 24.74 25.29 -12.21
N ASP A 35 24.66 26.15 -11.19
CA ASP A 35 24.00 25.84 -9.91
C ASP A 35 22.52 25.44 -10.16
N ARG A 36 21.82 26.10 -11.10
CA ARG A 36 20.47 25.74 -11.55
C ARG A 36 20.40 24.42 -12.32
N ALA A 37 21.32 24.17 -13.24
CA ALA A 37 21.37 22.92 -14.00
C ALA A 37 21.60 21.71 -13.07
N ILE A 38 22.50 21.85 -12.10
CA ILE A 38 22.75 20.85 -11.04
C ILE A 38 21.48 20.64 -10.20
N ALA A 39 20.85 21.72 -9.71
CA ALA A 39 19.63 21.61 -8.90
C ALA A 39 18.47 20.89 -9.62
N ILE A 40 18.28 21.18 -10.93
CA ILE A 40 17.26 20.51 -11.77
C ILE A 40 17.62 19.03 -11.98
N LEU A 41 18.89 18.71 -12.23
CA LEU A 41 19.37 17.34 -12.45
C LEU A 41 19.18 16.48 -11.19
N ILE A 42 19.52 17.01 -10.01
CA ILE A 42 19.29 16.30 -8.74
C ILE A 42 17.79 16.17 -8.45
N LEU A 43 16.99 17.22 -8.69
CA LEU A 43 15.54 17.16 -8.50
C LEU A 43 14.89 16.09 -9.39
N ALA A 44 15.33 15.95 -10.65
CA ALA A 44 14.85 14.90 -11.55
C ALA A 44 15.17 13.49 -11.02
N ASN A 45 16.38 13.25 -10.51
CA ASN A 45 16.72 11.98 -9.85
C ASN A 45 15.86 11.73 -8.61
N LEU A 46 15.65 12.73 -7.74
CA LEU A 46 14.79 12.58 -6.57
C LEU A 46 13.34 12.27 -6.97
N SER A 47 12.80 12.91 -8.02
CA SER A 47 11.48 12.58 -8.56
C SER A 47 11.39 11.12 -9.03
N LEU A 48 12.45 10.62 -9.66
CA LEU A 48 12.56 9.24 -10.13
C LEU A 48 12.69 8.24 -8.95
N VAL A 49 13.38 8.61 -7.86
CA VAL A 49 13.41 7.85 -6.58
C VAL A 49 12.05 7.85 -5.87
N VAL A 50 11.31 8.96 -5.90
CA VAL A 50 9.96 9.05 -5.30
C VAL A 50 8.95 8.22 -6.12
N PHE A 51 9.05 8.24 -7.45
CA PHE A 51 8.29 7.34 -8.32
C PHE A 51 8.56 5.87 -7.98
N ASP A 52 9.83 5.48 -7.87
CA ASP A 52 10.26 4.12 -7.52
C ASP A 52 9.67 3.60 -6.20
N PHE A 53 9.65 4.45 -5.18
CA PHE A 53 9.13 4.13 -3.85
C PHE A 53 7.59 3.98 -3.84
N ILE A 54 6.89 4.75 -4.68
CA ILE A 54 5.42 4.78 -4.74
C ILE A 54 4.85 3.79 -5.78
N TYR A 55 5.66 3.34 -6.74
CA TYR A 55 5.25 2.55 -7.91
C TYR A 55 4.34 1.36 -7.56
N LEU A 56 4.78 0.46 -6.68
CA LEU A 56 4.03 -0.77 -6.35
C LEU A 56 2.64 -0.45 -5.77
N LYS A 57 2.59 0.49 -4.82
CA LYS A 57 1.34 0.94 -4.19
C LYS A 57 0.35 1.54 -5.18
N ASN A 58 0.86 2.25 -6.19
CA ASN A 58 0.07 2.90 -7.23
C ASN A 58 -0.03 2.10 -8.53
N ARG A 59 0.45 0.84 -8.59
CA ARG A 59 0.52 0.03 -9.82
C ARG A 59 -0.84 -0.11 -10.52
N HIS A 60 -1.92 -0.17 -9.74
CA HIS A 60 -3.30 -0.18 -10.22
C HIS A 60 -3.67 1.03 -11.13
N LEU A 61 -3.08 2.20 -10.91
CA LEU A 61 -3.28 3.38 -11.76
C LEU A 61 -2.58 3.22 -13.11
N TYR A 62 -1.35 2.70 -13.10
CA TYR A 62 -0.59 2.48 -14.34
C TYR A 62 -1.25 1.39 -15.20
N ILE A 63 -1.74 0.30 -14.59
CA ILE A 63 -2.53 -0.73 -15.29
C ILE A 63 -3.78 -0.12 -15.94
N ARG A 64 -4.57 0.67 -15.21
CA ARG A 64 -5.79 1.29 -15.78
C ARG A 64 -5.48 2.25 -16.93
N ILE A 65 -4.38 2.99 -16.84
CA ILE A 65 -3.92 3.90 -17.91
C ILE A 65 -3.41 3.10 -19.12
N ASP A 66 -2.80 1.94 -18.91
CA ASP A 66 -2.28 1.06 -19.96
C ASP A 66 -3.39 0.28 -20.66
N ASP A 67 -4.30 -0.36 -19.93
CA ASP A 67 -5.52 -1.02 -20.43
C ASP A 67 -6.33 -0.05 -21.30
N TYR A 68 -6.61 1.17 -20.79
CA TYR A 68 -7.27 2.23 -21.58
C TYR A 68 -6.49 2.63 -22.84
N ARG A 69 -5.16 2.70 -22.80
CA ARG A 69 -4.34 3.00 -23.99
C ARG A 69 -4.44 1.89 -25.02
N GLN A 70 -4.34 0.62 -24.63
CA GLN A 70 -4.49 -0.52 -25.53
C GLN A 70 -5.91 -0.53 -26.14
N GLN A 71 -6.94 -0.23 -25.34
CA GLN A 71 -8.32 -0.12 -25.79
C GLN A 71 -8.59 0.97 -26.83
N ILE A 72 -7.79 2.06 -26.89
CA ILE A 72 -7.94 3.12 -27.92
C ILE A 72 -6.87 3.07 -29.03
N SER A 73 -5.82 2.28 -28.88
CA SER A 73 -4.72 2.22 -29.86
C SER A 73 -5.04 1.24 -30.99
N ASN A 74 -4.54 1.54 -32.20
CA ASN A 74 -4.52 0.56 -33.29
C ASN A 74 -3.30 -0.37 -33.10
N THR A 75 -3.46 -1.41 -32.28
CA THR A 75 -2.40 -2.38 -31.97
C THR A 75 -2.21 -3.40 -33.11
N PRO A 76 -1.06 -4.09 -33.21
CA PRO A 76 -0.84 -5.11 -34.24
C PRO A 76 -1.89 -6.22 -34.20
N GLN A 77 -2.37 -6.62 -33.01
CA GLN A 77 -3.47 -7.58 -32.87
C GLN A 77 -4.77 -7.08 -33.51
N ARG A 78 -5.07 -5.79 -33.41
CA ARG A 78 -6.28 -5.20 -34.00
C ARG A 78 -6.17 -5.04 -35.50
N GLN A 79 -4.99 -4.69 -36.01
CA GLN A 79 -4.69 -4.69 -37.44
C GLN A 79 -4.86 -6.10 -38.04
N TYR A 80 -4.37 -7.12 -37.33
CA TYR A 80 -4.58 -8.53 -37.70
C TYR A 80 -6.07 -8.92 -37.70
N LEU A 81 -6.83 -8.59 -36.65
CA LEU A 81 -8.27 -8.87 -36.62
C LEU A 81 -9.04 -8.14 -37.74
N GLN A 82 -8.65 -6.91 -38.09
CA GLN A 82 -9.22 -6.18 -39.23
C GLN A 82 -8.97 -6.88 -40.57
N LEU A 83 -7.84 -7.58 -40.76
CA LEU A 83 -7.63 -8.40 -41.95
C LEU A 83 -8.56 -9.62 -41.98
N VAL A 84 -8.79 -10.27 -40.84
CA VAL A 84 -9.73 -11.40 -40.72
C VAL A 84 -11.19 -10.94 -40.94
N ASP A 85 -11.57 -9.78 -40.41
CA ASP A 85 -12.89 -9.19 -40.65
C ASP A 85 -13.10 -8.83 -42.13
N ASN A 86 -12.08 -8.26 -42.80
CA ASN A 86 -12.11 -8.00 -44.24
C ASN A 86 -12.24 -9.30 -45.06
N LEU A 87 -11.55 -10.37 -44.66
CA LEU A 87 -11.70 -11.69 -45.28
C LEU A 87 -13.12 -12.22 -45.12
N GLN A 88 -13.69 -12.13 -43.92
CA GLN A 88 -15.06 -12.58 -43.64
C GLN A 88 -16.08 -11.84 -44.53
N ILE A 89 -15.99 -10.51 -44.62
CA ILE A 89 -16.86 -9.68 -45.46
C ILE A 89 -16.80 -10.11 -46.94
N ILE A 90 -15.61 -10.42 -47.46
CA ILE A 90 -15.44 -10.86 -48.86
C ILE A 90 -15.95 -12.28 -49.09
N LEU A 91 -15.79 -13.18 -48.12
CA LEU A 91 -16.34 -14.53 -48.20
C LEU A 91 -17.87 -14.54 -48.13
N GLU A 92 -18.47 -13.65 -47.32
CA GLU A 92 -19.93 -13.47 -47.24
C GLU A 92 -20.53 -12.85 -48.52
N GLN A 93 -19.79 -11.98 -49.23
CA GLN A 93 -20.29 -11.24 -50.41
C GLN A 93 -19.94 -11.89 -51.77
N GLU A 94 -18.71 -12.39 -51.93
CA GLU A 94 -18.17 -12.93 -53.19
C GLU A 94 -17.83 -14.43 -53.13
N GLY A 95 -17.74 -14.99 -51.92
CA GLY A 95 -17.39 -16.40 -51.69
C GLY A 95 -15.91 -16.73 -51.93
N LEU A 96 -15.54 -17.99 -51.65
CA LEU A 96 -14.17 -18.51 -51.81
C LEU A 96 -13.58 -18.33 -53.22
N ASN A 97 -14.43 -18.23 -54.25
CA ASN A 97 -14.00 -18.08 -55.63
C ASN A 97 -13.49 -16.67 -55.98
N SER A 98 -13.65 -15.68 -55.08
CA SER A 98 -13.14 -14.32 -55.30
C SER A 98 -11.61 -14.30 -55.57
N PRO A 99 -11.14 -13.45 -56.50
CA PRO A 99 -9.71 -13.21 -56.70
C PRO A 99 -9.07 -12.44 -55.52
N GLN A 100 -9.87 -11.83 -54.64
CA GLN A 100 -9.38 -11.06 -53.48
C GLN A 100 -8.97 -11.95 -52.29
N VAL A 101 -9.52 -13.17 -52.21
CA VAL A 101 -9.33 -14.10 -51.09
C VAL A 101 -7.88 -14.58 -50.94
N ASP A 102 -7.18 -14.89 -52.04
CA ASP A 102 -5.79 -15.38 -51.94
C ASP A 102 -4.78 -14.32 -51.50
N PRO A 103 -4.82 -13.08 -52.02
CA PRO A 103 -4.06 -11.96 -51.46
C PRO A 103 -4.27 -11.78 -49.95
N ILE A 104 -5.53 -11.74 -49.49
CA ILE A 104 -5.87 -11.46 -48.09
C ILE A 104 -5.47 -12.64 -47.18
N LEU A 105 -5.72 -13.88 -47.58
CA LEU A 105 -5.20 -15.06 -46.87
C LEU A 105 -3.66 -15.02 -46.77
N SER A 106 -2.96 -14.50 -47.78
CA SER A 106 -1.50 -14.33 -47.74
C SER A 106 -1.06 -13.24 -46.76
N GLU A 107 -1.78 -12.13 -46.70
CA GLU A 107 -1.53 -11.05 -45.74
C GLU A 107 -1.80 -11.51 -44.29
N ILE A 108 -2.88 -12.27 -44.07
CA ILE A 108 -3.21 -12.87 -42.78
C ILE A 108 -2.15 -13.89 -42.35
N ARG A 109 -1.63 -14.75 -43.24
CA ARG A 109 -0.49 -15.64 -42.95
C ARG A 109 0.76 -14.86 -42.54
N GLN A 110 1.13 -13.82 -43.29
CA GLN A 110 2.31 -13.00 -42.99
C GLN A 110 2.16 -12.25 -41.66
N SER A 111 0.99 -11.68 -41.40
CA SER A 111 0.66 -10.98 -40.15
C SER A 111 0.65 -11.95 -38.96
N SER A 112 0.08 -13.14 -39.11
CA SER A 112 0.13 -14.22 -38.10
C SER A 112 1.58 -14.58 -37.71
N ILE A 113 2.46 -14.78 -38.70
CA ILE A 113 3.87 -15.10 -38.46
C ILE A 113 4.58 -13.94 -37.74
N GLU A 114 4.25 -12.68 -38.07
CA GLU A 114 4.83 -11.53 -37.39
C GLU A 114 4.38 -11.44 -35.92
N ILE A 115 3.08 -11.58 -35.63
CA ILE A 115 2.52 -11.38 -34.28
C ILE A 115 2.51 -12.64 -33.38
N LEU A 116 2.77 -13.84 -33.92
CA LEU A 116 2.83 -15.08 -33.15
C LEU A 116 4.24 -15.68 -33.05
N ILE A 117 5.15 -15.37 -33.99
CA ILE A 117 6.48 -15.98 -34.06
C ILE A 117 7.60 -14.93 -33.91
N LYS A 118 7.61 -13.87 -34.73
CA LYS A 118 8.78 -12.97 -34.84
C LYS A 118 8.81 -11.84 -33.81
N GLN A 119 7.73 -11.07 -33.71
CA GLN A 119 7.61 -9.89 -32.85
C GLN A 119 6.26 -9.90 -32.09
N PRO A 120 5.98 -10.93 -31.29
CA PRO A 120 4.69 -11.09 -30.64
C PRO A 120 4.38 -9.94 -29.66
N PRO A 121 3.25 -9.23 -29.82
CA PRO A 121 2.80 -8.15 -28.92
C PRO A 121 2.14 -8.69 -27.63
N PHE A 122 2.57 -9.86 -27.18
CA PHE A 122 2.00 -10.66 -26.07
C PHE A 122 3.06 -10.93 -25.00
N ARG A 123 2.67 -11.48 -23.84
CA ARG A 123 3.63 -11.91 -22.82
C ARG A 123 4.39 -13.16 -23.28
N VAL A 124 5.55 -12.95 -23.93
CA VAL A 124 6.48 -14.00 -24.42
C VAL A 124 7.18 -14.77 -23.28
N GLN A 125 7.05 -14.30 -22.04
CA GLN A 125 7.63 -14.95 -20.88
C GLN A 125 6.74 -16.12 -20.44
N ASP A 126 7.32 -17.33 -20.46
CA ASP A 126 6.75 -18.62 -20.06
C ASP A 126 5.64 -19.21 -20.96
N SER A 127 5.50 -20.54 -20.93
CA SER A 127 4.52 -21.36 -21.67
C SER A 127 3.04 -21.18 -21.25
N HIS A 128 2.73 -20.10 -20.56
CA HIS A 128 1.44 -19.88 -19.86
C HIS A 128 0.95 -18.43 -19.99
N GLY A 129 1.23 -17.80 -21.14
CA GLY A 129 0.60 -16.55 -21.59
C GLY A 129 -0.42 -16.80 -22.70
N THR A 130 -1.16 -15.78 -23.07
CA THR A 130 -2.23 -15.82 -24.09
C THR A 130 -1.70 -16.29 -25.45
N LEU A 131 -0.47 -15.90 -25.80
CA LEU A 131 0.26 -16.40 -26.97
C LEU A 131 0.42 -17.93 -26.96
N ALA A 132 0.76 -18.53 -25.81
CA ALA A 132 0.92 -19.98 -25.71
C ALA A 132 -0.42 -20.71 -25.90
N VAL A 133 -1.53 -20.13 -25.44
CA VAL A 133 -2.87 -20.68 -25.65
C VAL A 133 -3.27 -20.60 -27.13
N ILE A 134 -3.04 -19.46 -27.80
CA ILE A 134 -3.26 -19.32 -29.26
C ILE A 134 -2.45 -20.37 -30.03
N ASN A 135 -1.16 -20.50 -29.70
CA ASN A 135 -0.22 -21.39 -30.41
C ASN A 135 -0.58 -22.87 -30.20
N ASN A 136 -0.96 -23.26 -28.99
CA ASN A 136 -1.41 -24.61 -28.69
C ASN A 136 -2.73 -24.93 -29.40
N ARG A 137 -3.74 -24.05 -29.33
CA ARG A 137 -5.04 -24.25 -30.01
C ARG A 137 -4.91 -24.42 -31.52
N LEU A 138 -4.05 -23.64 -32.18
CA LEU A 138 -3.76 -23.80 -33.61
C LEU A 138 -3.07 -25.14 -33.93
N ARG A 139 -2.10 -25.55 -33.10
CA ARG A 139 -1.36 -26.82 -33.27
C ARG A 139 -2.24 -28.05 -33.02
N GLU A 140 -3.04 -28.03 -31.96
CA GLU A 140 -3.97 -29.10 -31.58
C GLU A 140 -5.07 -29.26 -32.62
N HIS A 141 -5.68 -28.15 -33.08
CA HIS A 141 -6.74 -28.16 -34.09
C HIS A 141 -6.29 -28.71 -35.46
N LEU A 142 -5.02 -28.51 -35.83
CA LEU A 142 -4.43 -29.04 -37.06
C LEU A 142 -3.56 -30.29 -36.86
N ASN A 143 -3.50 -30.84 -35.64
CA ASN A 143 -2.69 -32.00 -35.27
C ASN A 143 -1.22 -31.91 -35.76
N THR A 144 -0.56 -30.78 -35.49
CA THR A 144 0.82 -30.49 -35.94
C THR A 144 1.70 -29.93 -34.83
N ASP A 145 2.99 -30.28 -34.84
CA ASP A 145 3.97 -29.77 -33.88
C ASP A 145 4.60 -28.43 -34.28
N ASP A 146 4.49 -28.02 -35.55
CA ASP A 146 4.99 -26.74 -36.02
C ASP A 146 3.88 -25.70 -36.18
N LEU A 147 4.09 -24.54 -35.55
CA LEU A 147 3.19 -23.39 -35.58
C LEU A 147 3.22 -22.65 -36.93
N GLU A 148 4.36 -22.58 -37.62
CA GLU A 148 4.41 -21.93 -38.94
C GLU A 148 3.63 -22.76 -39.98
N THR A 149 3.78 -24.08 -39.95
CA THR A 149 2.95 -25.03 -40.70
C THR A 149 1.47 -24.95 -40.31
N ALA A 150 1.15 -24.78 -39.01
CA ALA A 150 -0.23 -24.59 -38.56
C ALA A 150 -0.85 -23.32 -39.17
N ILE A 151 -0.18 -22.17 -39.02
CA ILE A 151 -0.61 -20.88 -39.56
C ILE A 151 -0.79 -20.95 -41.09
N ASN A 152 0.18 -21.52 -41.79
CA ASN A 152 0.17 -21.60 -43.25
C ASN A 152 -0.92 -22.56 -43.78
N THR A 153 -1.19 -23.66 -43.07
CA THR A 153 -2.27 -24.60 -43.40
C THR A 153 -3.64 -24.00 -43.10
N PHE A 154 -3.85 -23.45 -41.91
CA PHE A 154 -5.13 -22.92 -41.46
C PHE A 154 -5.65 -21.83 -42.41
N TRP A 155 -4.82 -20.81 -42.66
CA TRP A 155 -5.14 -19.70 -43.56
C TRP A 155 -4.85 -20.04 -45.03
N SER A 156 -5.22 -21.23 -45.50
CA SER A 156 -5.09 -21.63 -46.92
C SER A 156 -6.45 -21.81 -47.59
N ARG A 157 -6.54 -21.48 -48.89
CA ARG A 157 -7.76 -21.72 -49.70
C ARG A 157 -8.16 -23.20 -49.69
N ALA A 158 -7.18 -24.11 -49.72
CA ALA A 158 -7.42 -25.54 -49.63
C ALA A 158 -8.14 -25.91 -48.32
N TYR A 159 -7.57 -25.54 -47.16
CA TYR A 159 -8.17 -25.82 -45.86
C TYR A 159 -9.59 -25.23 -45.71
N PHE A 160 -9.80 -23.99 -46.18
CA PHE A 160 -11.10 -23.34 -46.22
C PHE A 160 -12.10 -24.00 -47.20
N THR A 161 -11.62 -24.72 -48.21
CA THR A 161 -12.46 -25.48 -49.16
C THR A 161 -12.83 -26.84 -48.57
N ASP A 162 -11.86 -27.55 -47.99
CA ASP A 162 -12.02 -28.92 -47.48
C ASP A 162 -12.86 -28.98 -46.20
N ASN A 163 -12.78 -27.96 -45.33
CA ASN A 163 -13.48 -27.90 -44.04
C ASN A 163 -14.72 -26.98 -44.05
N GLY A 164 -14.88 -26.17 -45.12
CA GLY A 164 -15.86 -25.10 -45.21
C GLY A 164 -15.42 -23.84 -44.47
N TRP A 165 -15.32 -22.73 -45.20
CA TRP A 165 -14.81 -21.44 -44.68
C TRP A 165 -15.59 -20.93 -43.45
N GLU A 166 -16.90 -21.17 -43.40
CA GLU A 166 -17.78 -20.84 -42.27
C GLU A 166 -17.31 -21.56 -40.99
N ASN A 167 -16.95 -22.85 -41.07
CA ASN A 167 -16.44 -23.62 -39.95
C ASN A 167 -15.04 -23.13 -39.52
N SER A 168 -14.17 -22.81 -40.48
CA SER A 168 -12.83 -22.28 -40.20
C SER A 168 -12.90 -20.93 -39.48
N LEU A 169 -13.73 -20.00 -39.96
CA LEU A 169 -13.95 -18.72 -39.28
C LEU A 169 -14.67 -18.89 -37.94
N ARG A 170 -15.64 -19.81 -37.82
CA ARG A 170 -16.31 -20.13 -36.55
C ARG A 170 -15.32 -20.67 -35.51
N PHE A 171 -14.39 -21.56 -35.89
CA PHE A 171 -13.32 -21.99 -35.02
C PHE A 171 -12.47 -20.79 -34.56
N PHE A 172 -11.99 -19.96 -35.49
CA PHE A 172 -11.17 -18.78 -35.15
C PHE A 172 -11.90 -17.82 -34.21
N ASN A 173 -13.16 -17.49 -34.53
CA ASN A 173 -13.99 -16.56 -33.78
C ASN A 173 -14.27 -17.05 -32.35
N ILE A 174 -14.54 -18.33 -32.14
CA ILE A 174 -14.83 -18.90 -30.80
C ILE A 174 -13.55 -19.19 -30.00
N ASN A 175 -12.48 -19.68 -30.64
CA ASN A 175 -11.33 -20.26 -29.94
C ASN A 175 -10.11 -19.33 -29.84
N LEU A 176 -10.02 -18.30 -30.69
CA LEU A 176 -8.80 -17.50 -30.86
C LEU A 176 -9.06 -15.98 -30.81
N ARG A 177 -10.14 -15.47 -31.41
CA ARG A 177 -10.39 -14.03 -31.61
C ARG A 177 -10.32 -13.19 -30.34
N HIS A 178 -10.98 -13.62 -29.27
CA HIS A 178 -10.98 -12.93 -27.97
C HIS A 178 -9.59 -12.85 -27.36
N LEU A 179 -8.76 -13.90 -27.51
CA LEU A 179 -7.40 -13.97 -27.00
C LEU A 179 -6.50 -12.86 -27.60
N PHE A 180 -6.70 -12.48 -28.88
CA PHE A 180 -5.99 -11.34 -29.49
C PHE A 180 -6.30 -9.99 -28.83
N THR A 181 -7.39 -9.89 -28.05
CA THR A 181 -7.83 -8.66 -27.36
C THR A 181 -7.76 -8.72 -25.84
N LEU A 182 -7.38 -9.87 -25.25
CA LEU A 182 -7.35 -10.05 -23.81
C LEU A 182 -6.20 -9.26 -23.18
N TYR A 183 -6.51 -8.37 -22.23
CA TYR A 183 -5.50 -7.51 -21.61
C TYR A 183 -4.59 -8.29 -20.64
N GLU A 184 -3.32 -8.45 -21.02
CA GLU A 184 -2.23 -8.92 -20.16
C GLU A 184 -1.42 -7.72 -19.61
N PRO A 185 -1.23 -7.58 -18.29
CA PRO A 185 -0.41 -6.50 -17.72
C PRO A 185 1.08 -6.61 -18.10
N GLN A 186 1.58 -5.65 -18.89
CA GLN A 186 2.95 -5.60 -19.40
C GLN A 186 3.66 -4.25 -19.12
N LEU A 187 3.59 -3.74 -17.89
CA LEU A 187 4.25 -2.48 -17.53
C LEU A 187 5.78 -2.64 -17.54
N SER A 188 6.49 -1.87 -18.37
CA SER A 188 7.95 -1.98 -18.53
C SER A 188 8.77 -1.82 -17.24
N TYR A 189 8.23 -1.11 -16.25
CA TYR A 189 8.87 -0.92 -14.95
C TYR A 189 8.70 -2.11 -13.99
N ASP A 190 7.80 -3.05 -14.27
CA ASP A 190 7.67 -4.29 -13.50
C ASP A 190 8.96 -5.12 -13.55
N ILE A 191 9.70 -5.05 -14.67
CA ILE A 191 11.03 -5.68 -14.84
C ILE A 191 12.04 -5.16 -13.81
N ILE A 192 11.92 -3.89 -13.40
CA ILE A 192 12.78 -3.26 -12.39
C ILE A 192 12.40 -3.74 -10.97
N LYS A 193 11.11 -3.94 -10.70
CA LYS A 193 10.60 -4.42 -9.40
C LYS A 193 10.47 -5.94 -9.30
N GLY A 194 10.85 -6.69 -10.34
CA GLY A 194 10.65 -8.15 -10.41
C GLY A 194 9.19 -8.57 -10.27
N VAL A 195 8.27 -7.77 -10.80
CA VAL A 195 6.82 -7.97 -10.70
C VAL A 195 6.30 -8.74 -11.91
N GLU A 196 5.31 -9.60 -11.69
CA GLU A 196 4.70 -10.41 -12.73
C GLU A 196 3.19 -10.57 -12.51
N ALA A 197 2.41 -10.53 -13.59
CA ALA A 197 0.97 -10.77 -13.55
C ALA A 197 0.68 -12.14 -12.92
N TYR A 198 -0.26 -12.19 -11.97
CA TYR A 198 -0.52 -13.41 -11.21
C TYR A 198 -1.17 -14.48 -12.09
N ARG A 199 -0.39 -15.48 -12.50
CA ARG A 199 -0.79 -16.45 -13.54
C ARG A 199 -2.17 -17.10 -13.31
N PRO A 200 -2.57 -17.54 -12.10
CA PRO A 200 -3.91 -18.08 -11.89
C PRO A 200 -5.05 -17.09 -12.17
N SER A 201 -4.88 -15.78 -11.93
CA SER A 201 -5.92 -14.81 -12.32
C SER A 201 -5.96 -14.59 -13.84
N GLN A 202 -4.83 -14.72 -14.54
CA GLN A 202 -4.81 -14.64 -16.01
C GLN A 202 -5.46 -15.87 -16.64
N SER A 203 -5.18 -17.07 -16.12
CA SER A 203 -5.84 -18.32 -16.53
C SER A 203 -7.34 -18.29 -16.29
N TYR A 204 -7.79 -17.77 -15.15
CA TYR A 204 -9.20 -17.55 -14.86
C TYR A 204 -9.85 -16.63 -15.89
N LEU A 205 -9.21 -15.50 -16.23
CA LEU A 205 -9.73 -14.56 -17.22
C LEU A 205 -9.77 -15.11 -18.65
N MET A 206 -8.82 -15.98 -19.02
CA MET A 206 -8.90 -16.71 -20.29
C MET A 206 -10.13 -17.61 -20.35
N ILE A 207 -10.42 -18.38 -19.29
CA ILE A 207 -11.58 -19.28 -19.23
C ILE A 207 -12.91 -18.51 -19.22
N VAL A 208 -12.98 -17.35 -18.56
CA VAL A 208 -14.17 -16.48 -18.63
C VAL A 208 -14.36 -15.91 -20.04
N ALA A 209 -13.27 -15.56 -20.74
CA ALA A 209 -13.34 -15.05 -22.10
C ALA A 209 -13.68 -16.17 -23.13
N ASP A 210 -13.23 -17.42 -22.89
CA ASP A 210 -13.67 -18.60 -23.64
C ASP A 210 -15.18 -18.83 -23.47
N LEU A 211 -15.67 -18.82 -22.23
CA LEU A 211 -17.10 -18.92 -21.92
C LEU A 211 -17.92 -17.80 -22.58
N LYS A 212 -17.41 -16.56 -22.57
CA LYS A 212 -18.05 -15.41 -23.23
C LYS A 212 -18.15 -15.61 -24.75
N ALA A 213 -17.07 -16.05 -25.40
CA ALA A 213 -17.09 -16.34 -26.84
C ALA A 213 -18.05 -17.48 -27.20
N ILE A 214 -18.15 -18.53 -26.37
CA ILE A 214 -19.12 -19.62 -26.58
C ILE A 214 -20.56 -19.13 -26.39
N LEU A 215 -20.84 -18.30 -25.38
CA LEU A 215 -22.18 -17.71 -25.18
C LEU A 215 -22.59 -16.77 -26.32
N GLU A 216 -21.65 -15.99 -26.86
CA GLU A 216 -21.87 -15.07 -27.99
C GLU A 216 -22.13 -15.80 -29.33
N TYR A 217 -21.55 -16.99 -29.55
CA TYR A 217 -21.64 -17.73 -30.84
C TYR A 217 -22.47 -19.02 -30.83
N GLU A 218 -22.69 -19.64 -29.67
CA GLU A 218 -23.44 -20.90 -29.52
C GLU A 218 -24.61 -20.78 -28.53
N GLY A 219 -24.66 -19.72 -27.71
CA GLY A 219 -25.70 -19.50 -26.71
C GLY A 219 -25.58 -20.38 -25.46
N LEU A 220 -26.53 -20.18 -24.53
CA LEU A 220 -26.54 -20.85 -23.22
C LEU A 220 -26.76 -22.37 -23.29
N GLU A 221 -27.31 -22.87 -24.41
CA GLU A 221 -27.59 -24.30 -24.63
C GLU A 221 -26.36 -25.10 -25.12
N SER A 222 -25.20 -24.46 -25.35
CA SER A 222 -23.99 -25.17 -25.79
C SER A 222 -23.50 -26.17 -24.74
N PRO A 223 -23.15 -27.42 -25.13
CA PRO A 223 -22.64 -28.43 -24.21
C PRO A 223 -21.27 -28.08 -23.60
N GLN A 224 -20.63 -26.99 -24.04
CA GLN A 224 -19.37 -26.48 -23.49
C GLN A 224 -19.59 -25.53 -22.30
N VAL A 225 -20.78 -24.93 -22.16
CA VAL A 225 -21.08 -23.91 -21.14
C VAL A 225 -21.03 -24.49 -19.73
N GLU A 226 -21.74 -25.59 -19.45
CA GLU A 226 -21.79 -26.16 -18.11
C GLU A 226 -20.41 -26.64 -17.61
N PRO A 227 -19.58 -27.37 -18.40
CA PRO A 227 -18.21 -27.69 -18.02
C PRO A 227 -17.34 -26.48 -17.66
N LEU A 228 -17.44 -25.38 -18.42
CA LEU A 228 -16.69 -24.14 -18.14
C LEU A 228 -17.20 -23.44 -16.88
N LEU A 229 -18.51 -23.41 -16.65
CA LEU A 229 -19.10 -22.91 -15.40
C LEU A 229 -18.61 -23.73 -14.19
N GLN A 230 -18.64 -25.07 -14.27
CA GLN A 230 -18.12 -25.95 -13.22
C GLN A 230 -16.61 -25.72 -12.98
N GLN A 231 -15.80 -25.53 -14.03
CA GLN A 231 -14.38 -25.20 -13.91
C GLN A 231 -14.17 -23.84 -13.21
N LEU A 232 -14.97 -22.83 -13.53
CA LEU A 232 -14.91 -21.51 -12.89
C LEU A 232 -15.36 -21.56 -11.42
N GLN A 233 -16.33 -22.40 -11.04
CA GLN A 233 -16.68 -22.65 -9.63
C GLN A 233 -15.49 -23.26 -8.86
N GLN A 234 -14.80 -24.24 -9.44
CA GLN A 234 -13.62 -24.88 -8.84
C GLN A 234 -12.47 -23.88 -8.66
N LEU A 235 -12.12 -23.13 -9.70
CA LEU A 235 -11.08 -22.10 -9.65
C LEU A 235 -11.42 -20.94 -8.70
N SER A 236 -12.71 -20.60 -8.58
CA SER A 236 -13.17 -19.60 -7.59
C SER A 236 -13.00 -20.11 -6.16
N THR A 237 -13.32 -21.38 -5.92
CA THR A 237 -13.10 -22.03 -4.62
C THR A 237 -11.62 -22.09 -4.28
N GLU A 238 -10.76 -22.48 -5.24
CA GLU A 238 -9.31 -22.51 -5.06
C GLU A 238 -8.72 -21.11 -4.78
N MET A 239 -9.18 -20.07 -5.48
CA MET A 239 -8.79 -18.69 -5.23
C MET A 239 -9.16 -18.21 -3.82
N ILE A 240 -10.32 -18.64 -3.29
CA ILE A 240 -10.78 -18.30 -1.93
C ILE A 240 -9.96 -19.06 -0.87
N ASP A 241 -9.67 -20.34 -1.13
CA ASP A 241 -9.01 -21.24 -0.17
C ASP A 241 -7.48 -21.05 -0.11
N ARG A 242 -6.83 -20.64 -1.21
CA ARG A 242 -5.39 -20.29 -1.27
C ARG A 242 -5.07 -18.96 -0.57
N SER A 243 -5.48 -18.82 0.68
CA SER A 243 -5.37 -17.60 1.50
C SER A 243 -3.94 -17.23 1.94
N TYR A 244 -2.92 -18.06 1.67
CA TYR A 244 -1.53 -17.71 1.99
C TYR A 244 -0.50 -18.32 1.04
N ILE A 245 0.09 -17.50 0.17
CA ILE A 245 1.37 -17.76 -0.51
C ILE A 245 2.25 -16.54 -0.23
N PRO A 246 3.42 -16.68 0.44
CA PRO A 246 4.18 -15.56 1.00
C PRO A 246 4.90 -14.67 -0.04
N GLN A 247 4.63 -14.84 -1.33
CA GLN A 247 5.28 -14.16 -2.45
C GLN A 247 4.34 -13.17 -3.18
N ILE A 248 3.09 -13.01 -2.72
CA ILE A 248 2.02 -12.29 -3.44
C ILE A 248 1.57 -11.02 -2.69
N ASP A 249 2.48 -10.06 -2.63
CA ASP A 249 2.45 -8.74 -1.97
C ASP A 249 1.07 -8.04 -1.91
N ASN A 250 0.35 -7.91 -3.03
CA ASN A 250 -0.93 -7.17 -3.07
C ASN A 250 -2.20 -8.04 -3.04
N THR A 251 -2.09 -9.35 -3.23
CA THR A 251 -3.21 -10.14 -3.75
C THR A 251 -4.20 -10.58 -2.69
N LEU A 252 -3.78 -10.78 -1.44
CA LEU A 252 -4.69 -11.04 -0.31
C LEU A 252 -5.74 -9.91 -0.16
N GLY A 253 -5.31 -8.66 -0.34
CA GLY A 253 -6.20 -7.50 -0.37
C GLY A 253 -7.17 -7.52 -1.55
N LEU A 254 -6.70 -7.84 -2.75
CA LEU A 254 -7.54 -7.92 -3.95
C LEU A 254 -8.56 -9.07 -3.88
N ILE A 255 -8.16 -10.27 -3.42
CA ILE A 255 -9.06 -11.40 -3.19
C ILE A 255 -10.14 -11.04 -2.16
N THR A 256 -9.79 -10.31 -1.10
CA THR A 256 -10.77 -9.82 -0.12
C THR A 256 -11.82 -8.88 -0.76
N HIS A 257 -11.40 -7.96 -1.64
CA HIS A 257 -12.32 -7.10 -2.40
C HIS A 257 -13.17 -7.90 -3.41
N ILE A 258 -12.59 -8.88 -4.10
CA ILE A 258 -13.28 -9.78 -5.03
C ILE A 258 -14.38 -10.58 -4.29
N LYS A 259 -14.07 -11.16 -3.12
CA LYS A 259 -15.01 -11.88 -2.27
C LYS A 259 -16.20 -11.01 -1.87
N TYR A 260 -15.96 -9.81 -1.33
CA TYR A 260 -17.06 -8.94 -0.91
C TYR A 260 -17.86 -8.35 -2.07
N ARG A 261 -17.24 -8.10 -3.24
CA ARG A 261 -17.98 -7.67 -4.44
C ARG A 261 -18.91 -8.76 -4.96
N MET A 262 -18.47 -10.02 -4.99
CA MET A 262 -19.32 -11.13 -5.41
C MET A 262 -20.48 -11.36 -4.43
N VAL A 263 -20.21 -11.28 -3.12
CA VAL A 263 -21.27 -11.40 -2.10
C VAL A 263 -22.24 -10.20 -2.16
N GLU A 264 -21.76 -8.96 -2.34
CA GLU A 264 -22.63 -7.79 -2.53
C GLU A 264 -23.50 -7.94 -3.79
N HIS A 265 -22.97 -8.47 -4.90
CA HIS A 265 -23.74 -8.70 -6.14
C HIS A 265 -24.83 -9.77 -5.99
N ILE A 266 -24.54 -10.89 -5.31
CA ILE A 266 -25.52 -11.96 -5.12
C ILE A 266 -26.56 -11.63 -4.03
N HIS A 267 -26.17 -10.99 -2.92
CA HIS A 267 -27.01 -10.86 -1.72
C HIS A 267 -27.55 -9.44 -1.44
N SER A 268 -27.13 -8.39 -2.14
CA SER A 268 -27.60 -7.00 -1.85
C SER A 268 -29.11 -6.79 -2.05
N GLY A 269 -29.78 -7.65 -2.82
CA GLY A 269 -31.22 -7.65 -3.01
C GLY A 269 -32.03 -8.27 -1.85
N ASP A 270 -31.39 -9.01 -0.94
CA ASP A 270 -32.06 -9.67 0.18
C ASP A 270 -32.15 -8.77 1.42
N PRO A 271 -33.36 -8.40 1.90
CA PRO A 271 -33.54 -7.63 3.12
C PRO A 271 -32.93 -8.31 4.37
N SER A 272 -32.83 -9.64 4.39
CA SER A 272 -32.32 -10.41 5.53
C SER A 272 -30.87 -10.09 5.85
N THR A 273 -30.06 -9.77 4.83
CA THR A 273 -28.61 -9.51 4.95
C THR A 273 -28.29 -8.18 5.64
N THR A 274 -29.29 -7.48 6.19
CA THR A 274 -29.08 -6.35 7.10
C THR A 274 -29.52 -6.63 8.54
N ASN A 275 -30.14 -7.77 8.86
CA ASN A 275 -30.86 -7.94 10.13
C ASN A 275 -29.99 -7.91 11.39
N HIS A 276 -28.71 -8.27 11.28
CA HIS A 276 -27.69 -8.14 12.34
C HIS A 276 -27.20 -6.70 12.55
N LEU A 277 -27.39 -5.81 11.57
CA LEU A 277 -26.91 -4.42 11.63
C LEU A 277 -27.76 -3.55 12.57
N THR A 278 -27.10 -2.82 13.47
CA THR A 278 -27.74 -1.79 14.30
C THR A 278 -28.35 -0.68 13.44
N PRO A 279 -29.34 0.09 13.93
CA PRO A 279 -29.95 1.18 13.15
C PRO A 279 -28.95 2.20 12.58
N THR A 280 -27.87 2.48 13.32
CA THR A 280 -26.75 3.31 12.86
C THR A 280 -25.95 2.68 11.72
N LEU A 281 -25.72 1.37 11.74
CA LEU A 281 -25.06 0.64 10.66
C LEU A 281 -25.96 0.51 9.42
N LYS A 282 -27.28 0.27 9.61
CA LYS A 282 -28.26 0.32 8.51
C LYS A 282 -28.27 1.69 7.81
N PHE A 283 -28.18 2.78 8.55
CA PHE A 283 -28.06 4.13 7.98
C PHE A 283 -26.73 4.37 7.23
N LEU A 284 -25.61 3.85 7.73
CA LEU A 284 -24.32 3.90 7.01
C LEU A 284 -24.31 3.00 5.77
N TYR A 285 -25.06 1.89 5.78
CA TYR A 285 -25.26 1.02 4.61
C TYR A 285 -26.14 1.69 3.55
N SER A 286 -27.26 2.33 3.92
CA SER A 286 -28.11 3.04 2.95
C SER A 286 -27.42 4.24 2.29
N MET A 287 -26.39 4.82 2.93
CA MET A 287 -25.52 5.83 2.32
C MET A 287 -24.31 5.23 1.58
N ARG A 288 -24.23 3.90 1.43
CA ARG A 288 -23.11 3.13 0.86
C ARG A 288 -21.75 3.32 1.55
N VAL A 289 -21.71 4.02 2.70
CA VAL A 289 -20.51 4.29 3.50
C VAL A 289 -19.98 3.00 4.11
N LEU A 290 -20.86 2.11 4.57
CA LEU A 290 -20.46 0.85 5.20
C LEU A 290 -19.82 -0.11 4.19
N SER A 291 -20.36 -0.24 2.97
CA SER A 291 -19.77 -1.05 1.88
C SER A 291 -18.36 -0.59 1.48
N ILE A 292 -18.04 0.69 1.67
CA ILE A 292 -16.74 1.28 1.31
C ILE A 292 -15.72 1.15 2.44
N LEU A 293 -16.15 1.24 3.71
CA LEU A 293 -15.24 1.37 4.86
C LEU A 293 -15.10 0.09 5.70
N ALA A 294 -16.12 -0.77 5.73
CA ALA A 294 -16.14 -2.00 6.52
C ALA A 294 -17.12 -3.05 5.92
N PRO A 295 -16.94 -3.50 4.66
CA PRO A 295 -17.81 -4.50 4.04
C PRO A 295 -17.87 -5.81 4.84
N GLU A 296 -16.81 -6.16 5.57
CA GLU A 296 -16.75 -7.32 6.46
C GLU A 296 -17.79 -7.30 7.59
N VAL A 297 -18.36 -6.13 7.93
CA VAL A 297 -19.44 -5.99 8.92
C VAL A 297 -20.81 -6.30 8.30
N ILE A 298 -20.99 -6.05 7.00
CA ILE A 298 -22.24 -6.35 6.28
C ILE A 298 -22.30 -7.85 6.00
N TRP A 299 -21.26 -8.39 5.37
CA TRP A 299 -21.25 -9.71 4.76
C TRP A 299 -20.70 -10.81 5.70
N VAL A 300 -20.76 -10.60 7.02
CA VAL A 300 -20.15 -11.49 8.03
C VAL A 300 -20.75 -12.89 8.04
N ASP A 301 -22.06 -12.99 7.82
CA ASP A 301 -22.82 -14.25 7.83
C ASP A 301 -22.91 -14.90 6.42
N GLN A 302 -22.33 -14.28 5.39
CA GLN A 302 -22.51 -14.70 3.99
C GLN A 302 -21.26 -15.39 3.41
N SER A 303 -21.47 -16.56 2.80
CA SER A 303 -20.38 -17.38 2.24
C SER A 303 -19.96 -16.89 0.86
N SER A 304 -18.73 -16.36 0.74
CA SER A 304 -18.17 -16.02 -0.57
C SER A 304 -18.00 -17.21 -1.50
N ARG A 305 -17.85 -18.44 -0.98
CA ARG A 305 -17.77 -19.65 -1.80
C ARG A 305 -19.14 -19.95 -2.43
N GLU A 306 -20.19 -19.79 -1.65
CA GLU A 306 -21.57 -19.95 -2.09
C GLU A 306 -21.94 -18.89 -3.12
N ALA A 307 -21.66 -17.61 -2.87
CA ALA A 307 -21.88 -16.54 -3.83
C ALA A 307 -21.16 -16.78 -5.18
N PHE A 308 -19.93 -17.29 -5.18
CA PHE A 308 -19.23 -17.68 -6.42
C PHE A 308 -19.83 -18.93 -7.10
N SER A 309 -20.38 -19.87 -6.32
CA SER A 309 -21.09 -21.05 -6.83
C SER A 309 -22.43 -20.69 -7.46
N THR A 310 -23.18 -19.76 -6.84
CA THR A 310 -24.42 -19.20 -7.38
C THR A 310 -24.15 -18.36 -8.61
N PHE A 311 -23.11 -17.51 -8.60
CA PHE A 311 -22.78 -16.65 -9.74
C PHE A 311 -22.50 -17.46 -11.01
N TRP A 312 -21.61 -18.46 -10.92
CA TRP A 312 -21.29 -19.39 -12.03
C TRP A 312 -22.27 -20.57 -12.12
N SER A 313 -23.56 -20.36 -11.83
CA SER A 313 -24.60 -21.37 -12.07
C SER A 313 -25.37 -21.09 -13.36
N LEU A 314 -25.77 -22.16 -14.06
CA LEU A 314 -26.61 -22.07 -15.24
C LEU A 314 -27.95 -21.38 -14.93
N ASP A 315 -28.49 -21.63 -13.71
CA ASP A 315 -29.69 -20.97 -13.20
C ASP A 315 -29.55 -19.44 -13.09
N ASN A 316 -28.44 -18.95 -12.54
CA ASN A 316 -28.18 -17.50 -12.40
C ASN A 316 -28.03 -16.84 -13.78
N PHE A 317 -27.32 -17.48 -14.71
CA PHE A 317 -27.12 -17.00 -16.08
C PHE A 317 -28.43 -17.01 -16.89
N SER A 318 -29.31 -17.99 -16.66
CA SER A 318 -30.65 -18.08 -17.25
C SER A 318 -31.62 -17.04 -16.68
N GLN A 319 -31.65 -16.87 -15.35
CA GLN A 319 -32.63 -16.02 -14.66
C GLN A 319 -32.32 -14.51 -14.72
N LYS A 320 -31.04 -14.11 -14.74
CA LYS A 320 -30.63 -12.69 -14.79
C LYS A 320 -30.12 -12.21 -16.15
N GLY A 321 -29.89 -13.15 -17.08
CA GLY A 321 -29.15 -12.91 -18.31
C GLY A 321 -27.64 -12.95 -18.09
N TRP A 322 -26.96 -13.83 -18.81
CA TRP A 322 -25.50 -14.01 -18.75
C TRP A 322 -24.74 -12.73 -19.13
N GLU A 323 -25.30 -11.90 -20.03
CA GLU A 323 -24.76 -10.60 -20.43
C GLU A 323 -24.58 -9.68 -19.20
N THR A 324 -25.64 -9.50 -18.41
CA THR A 324 -25.65 -8.67 -17.18
C THR A 324 -24.62 -9.14 -16.16
N GLU A 325 -24.51 -10.46 -15.96
CA GLU A 325 -23.60 -11.05 -14.99
C GLU A 325 -22.14 -10.94 -15.46
N LEU A 326 -21.86 -11.13 -16.76
CA LEU A 326 -20.52 -10.93 -17.31
C LEU A 326 -20.10 -9.45 -17.36
N ASP A 327 -21.01 -8.50 -17.59
CA ASP A 327 -20.70 -7.06 -17.48
C ASP A 327 -20.39 -6.62 -16.03
N PHE A 328 -21.09 -7.21 -15.05
CA PHE A 328 -20.69 -7.09 -13.65
C PHE A 328 -19.29 -7.68 -13.43
N PHE A 329 -19.01 -8.88 -13.94
CA PHE A 329 -17.72 -9.55 -13.77
C PHE A 329 -16.58 -8.73 -14.39
N ASP A 330 -16.70 -8.32 -15.65
CA ASP A 330 -15.68 -7.55 -16.38
C ASP A 330 -15.39 -6.21 -15.67
N SER A 331 -16.43 -5.51 -15.21
CA SER A 331 -16.28 -4.21 -14.56
C SER A 331 -15.80 -4.29 -13.09
N GLN A 332 -16.25 -5.29 -12.31
CA GLN A 332 -16.00 -5.35 -10.86
C GLN A 332 -14.99 -6.40 -10.43
N ILE A 333 -14.86 -7.52 -11.13
CA ILE A 333 -14.02 -8.66 -10.72
C ILE A 333 -12.78 -8.75 -11.60
N ALA A 334 -12.93 -8.76 -12.93
CA ALA A 334 -11.82 -8.85 -13.88
C ALA A 334 -10.83 -7.70 -13.72
N SER A 335 -11.34 -6.47 -13.50
CA SER A 335 -10.50 -5.30 -13.20
C SER A 335 -9.60 -5.50 -11.98
N LEU A 336 -10.06 -6.22 -10.94
CA LEU A 336 -9.24 -6.58 -9.77
C LEU A 336 -8.29 -7.75 -10.07
N MET A 337 -8.73 -8.74 -10.84
CA MET A 337 -7.91 -9.89 -11.26
C MET A 337 -6.70 -9.47 -12.11
N ARG A 338 -6.86 -8.49 -13.02
CA ARG A 338 -5.77 -7.87 -13.79
C ARG A 338 -4.75 -7.13 -12.91
N GLN A 339 -5.11 -6.73 -11.69
CA GLN A 339 -4.22 -6.04 -10.75
C GLN A 339 -3.40 -7.00 -9.87
N MET A 340 -3.78 -8.27 -9.75
CA MET A 340 -3.07 -9.27 -8.95
C MET A 340 -1.68 -9.52 -9.55
N TYR A 341 -0.64 -9.44 -8.71
CA TYR A 341 0.74 -9.71 -9.12
C TYR A 341 1.48 -10.49 -8.05
N PHE A 342 2.41 -11.35 -8.47
CA PHE A 342 3.45 -11.87 -7.60
C PHE A 342 4.77 -11.13 -7.83
N ARG A 343 5.68 -11.20 -6.86
CA ARG A 343 6.98 -10.54 -6.94
C ARG A 343 8.10 -11.55 -6.71
N HIS A 344 8.98 -11.65 -7.70
CA HIS A 344 10.13 -12.56 -7.69
C HIS A 344 11.08 -12.24 -6.53
N LEU A 345 11.69 -13.28 -5.97
CA LEU A 345 12.73 -13.18 -4.94
C LEU A 345 14.12 -13.21 -5.59
N GLY A 346 15.05 -12.44 -5.03
CA GLY A 346 16.46 -12.46 -5.39
C GLY A 346 17.20 -13.61 -4.72
N ILE A 347 18.48 -13.79 -5.09
CA ILE A 347 19.39 -14.81 -4.52
C ILE A 347 19.57 -14.60 -3.00
N ASN A 348 19.35 -13.39 -2.50
CA ASN A 348 19.38 -13.03 -1.08
C ASN A 348 18.07 -13.30 -0.32
N GLY A 349 17.02 -13.81 -0.97
CA GLY A 349 15.71 -14.07 -0.36
C GLY A 349 14.82 -12.84 -0.16
N GLU A 350 15.29 -11.64 -0.53
CA GLU A 350 14.46 -10.43 -0.57
C GLU A 350 13.73 -10.31 -1.91
N PHE A 351 12.66 -9.51 -1.99
CA PHE A 351 12.02 -9.20 -3.27
C PHE A 351 12.96 -8.43 -4.20
N ILE A 352 13.00 -8.81 -5.48
CA ILE A 352 13.87 -8.18 -6.50
C ILE A 352 13.62 -6.66 -6.58
N ASP A 353 14.67 -5.86 -6.39
CA ASP A 353 14.69 -4.41 -6.65
C ASP A 353 15.94 -4.06 -7.48
N ARG A 354 15.74 -3.92 -8.79
CA ARG A 354 16.79 -3.60 -9.77
C ARG A 354 16.92 -2.09 -10.01
N PHE A 355 16.33 -1.25 -9.16
CA PHE A 355 16.36 0.22 -9.33
C PHE A 355 17.76 0.78 -9.47
N TRP A 356 18.74 0.14 -8.83
CA TRP A 356 20.15 0.52 -8.93
C TRP A 356 20.65 0.57 -10.38
N LEU A 357 20.10 -0.22 -11.31
CA LEU A 357 20.42 -0.13 -12.75
C LEU A 357 20.00 1.22 -13.35
N VAL A 358 18.85 1.74 -12.94
CA VAL A 358 18.30 3.04 -13.38
C VAL A 358 19.02 4.20 -12.70
N ASP A 359 19.46 4.01 -11.45
CA ASP A 359 20.09 5.04 -10.61
C ASP A 359 21.61 5.17 -10.83
N PHE A 360 22.30 4.08 -11.18
CA PHE A 360 23.76 4.04 -11.33
C PHE A 360 24.32 5.08 -12.33
N PRO A 361 23.69 5.35 -13.50
CA PRO A 361 24.09 6.45 -14.37
C PRO A 361 24.03 7.83 -13.68
N TRP A 362 23.01 8.08 -12.85
CA TRP A 362 22.91 9.33 -12.07
C TRP A 362 23.99 9.41 -11.00
N VAL A 363 24.28 8.31 -10.31
CA VAL A 363 25.36 8.23 -9.31
C VAL A 363 26.73 8.52 -9.95
N ILE A 364 27.00 8.03 -11.18
CA ILE A 364 28.20 8.41 -11.94
C ILE A 364 28.23 9.92 -12.22
N VAL A 365 27.12 10.52 -12.66
CA VAL A 365 27.04 11.98 -12.88
C VAL A 365 27.25 12.77 -11.59
N PHE A 366 26.70 12.32 -10.46
CA PHE A 366 26.92 12.93 -9.15
C PHE A 366 28.37 12.81 -8.69
N TRP A 367 29.05 11.67 -8.92
CA TRP A 367 30.49 11.54 -8.68
C TRP A 367 31.30 12.55 -9.50
N LEU A 368 30.97 12.75 -10.77
CA LEU A 368 31.63 13.74 -11.62
C LEU A 368 31.39 15.18 -11.14
N ILE A 369 30.16 15.53 -10.75
CA ILE A 369 29.82 16.84 -10.18
C ILE A 369 30.60 17.07 -8.88
N PHE A 370 30.58 16.10 -7.95
CA PHE A 370 31.29 16.16 -6.67
C PHE A 370 32.81 16.36 -6.87
N LEU A 371 33.42 15.60 -7.79
CA LEU A 371 34.85 15.74 -8.11
C LEU A 371 35.19 17.10 -8.76
N VAL A 372 34.26 17.67 -9.54
CA VAL A 372 34.41 19.02 -10.12
C VAL A 372 34.29 20.10 -9.05
N GLU A 373 33.31 20.04 -8.16
CA GLU A 373 33.16 20.99 -7.04
C GLU A 373 34.34 20.91 -6.07
N LEU A 374 34.73 19.70 -5.64
CA LEU A 374 35.91 19.48 -4.79
C LEU A 374 37.20 20.02 -5.44
N SER A 375 37.37 19.81 -6.76
CA SER A 375 38.48 20.36 -7.53
C SER A 375 38.45 21.89 -7.66
N PHE A 376 37.27 22.51 -7.57
CA PHE A 376 37.09 23.96 -7.65
C PHE A 376 37.33 24.63 -6.30
N ILE A 377 36.86 24.02 -5.21
CA ILE A 377 37.15 24.44 -3.82
C ILE A 377 38.65 24.33 -3.53
N ARG A 378 39.28 23.18 -3.83
CA ARG A 378 40.72 22.97 -3.61
C ARG A 378 41.62 23.93 -4.41
N ARG A 379 41.16 24.41 -5.58
CA ARG A 379 41.85 25.46 -6.35
C ARG A 379 41.68 26.87 -5.79
N ARG A 380 40.65 27.12 -4.98
CA ARG A 380 40.44 28.41 -4.27
C ARG A 380 41.13 28.44 -2.92
N HIS A 381 41.23 27.30 -2.25
CA HIS A 381 41.81 27.17 -0.91
C HIS A 381 42.96 26.15 -0.92
N PRO A 382 44.09 26.44 -1.59
CA PRO A 382 45.21 25.50 -1.74
C PRO A 382 45.93 25.17 -0.41
N GLN A 383 45.69 25.96 0.64
CA GLN A 383 46.20 25.73 2.00
C GLN A 383 45.39 24.68 2.78
N LEU A 384 44.21 24.26 2.28
CA LEU A 384 43.37 23.27 2.95
C LEU A 384 43.59 21.86 2.41
N GLY A 385 43.67 20.88 3.32
CA GLY A 385 43.63 19.47 2.99
C GLY A 385 42.27 19.02 2.42
N LEU A 386 42.20 17.76 1.98
CA LEU A 386 40.97 17.20 1.40
C LEU A 386 39.80 17.17 2.39
N TRP A 387 40.04 16.77 3.65
CA TRP A 387 38.98 16.64 4.66
C TRP A 387 38.23 17.95 4.99
N PRO A 388 38.89 19.10 5.23
CA PRO A 388 38.21 20.39 5.32
C PRO A 388 37.38 20.74 4.08
N CYS A 389 37.89 20.46 2.87
CA CYS A 389 37.17 20.74 1.63
C CYS A 389 35.91 19.87 1.50
N ILE A 390 36.00 18.57 1.80
CA ILE A 390 34.84 17.64 1.77
C ILE A 390 33.78 18.08 2.79
N ARG A 391 34.18 18.57 3.97
CA ARG A 391 33.25 19.09 4.99
C ARG A 391 32.42 20.29 4.49
N MET A 392 32.89 21.05 3.50
CA MET A 392 32.12 22.15 2.89
C MET A 392 31.02 21.67 1.93
N ILE A 393 31.14 20.45 1.41
CA ILE A 393 30.24 19.81 0.43
C ILE A 393 29.65 18.48 0.96
N TRP A 394 29.56 18.34 2.28
CA TRP A 394 29.19 17.10 2.96
C TRP A 394 27.82 16.55 2.55
N TYR A 395 26.86 17.43 2.24
CA TYR A 395 25.50 17.07 1.83
C TYR A 395 25.46 16.45 0.42
N ASP A 396 26.46 16.70 -0.44
CA ASP A 396 26.58 16.06 -1.76
C ASP A 396 26.94 14.57 -1.64
N LEU A 397 27.53 14.13 -0.53
CA LEU A 397 27.79 12.71 -0.27
C LEU A 397 26.49 11.89 -0.25
N PHE A 398 25.36 12.48 0.14
CA PHE A 398 24.05 11.83 0.10
C PHE A 398 23.57 11.51 -1.32
N LEU A 399 24.08 12.19 -2.34
CA LEU A 399 23.83 11.85 -3.75
C LEU A 399 24.49 10.54 -4.16
N LEU A 400 25.61 10.21 -3.52
CA LEU A 400 26.47 9.07 -3.85
C LEU A 400 26.02 7.77 -3.13
N ILE A 401 25.13 7.88 -2.14
CA ILE A 401 24.56 6.75 -1.40
C ILE A 401 23.45 6.09 -2.24
N GLY A 402 23.62 4.81 -2.56
CA GLY A 402 22.61 4.00 -3.28
C GLY A 402 21.58 3.30 -2.38
N VAL A 403 21.85 3.18 -1.07
CA VAL A 403 21.00 2.43 -0.13
C VAL A 403 19.79 3.25 0.32
N ILE A 404 20.00 4.33 1.09
CA ILE A 404 18.90 5.15 1.64
C ILE A 404 18.59 6.32 0.70
N ARG A 405 18.08 5.98 -0.49
CA ARG A 405 17.92 6.88 -1.65
C ARG A 405 17.15 8.19 -1.35
N LEU A 406 16.21 8.15 -0.40
CA LEU A 406 15.40 9.32 0.00
C LEU A 406 16.18 10.44 0.72
N ILE A 407 17.37 10.17 1.27
CA ILE A 407 18.19 11.21 1.93
C ILE A 407 18.62 12.30 0.93
N ARG A 408 18.58 12.02 -0.38
CA ARG A 408 18.83 13.00 -1.47
C ARG A 408 17.91 14.23 -1.44
N ILE A 409 16.83 14.23 -0.65
CA ILE A 409 16.04 15.43 -0.36
C ILE A 409 16.88 16.56 0.26
N ILE A 410 17.92 16.24 1.05
CA ILE A 410 18.81 17.23 1.69
C ILE A 410 19.62 18.02 0.64
N PRO A 411 20.45 17.38 -0.24
CA PRO A 411 21.14 18.09 -1.31
C PRO A 411 20.19 18.76 -2.30
N VAL A 412 19.00 18.21 -2.58
CA VAL A 412 17.99 18.90 -3.41
C VAL A 412 17.61 20.26 -2.81
N ILE A 413 17.24 20.31 -1.52
CA ILE A 413 16.85 21.58 -0.87
C ILE A 413 18.01 22.59 -0.90
N ILE A 414 19.25 22.14 -0.62
CA ILE A 414 20.43 23.00 -0.58
C ILE A 414 20.79 23.56 -1.97
N HIS A 415 20.77 22.73 -3.02
CA HIS A 415 21.06 23.19 -4.39
C HIS A 415 19.92 24.04 -4.96
N LEU A 416 18.66 23.74 -4.65
CA LEU A 416 17.51 24.59 -4.99
C LEU A 416 17.63 25.99 -4.36
N GLU A 417 18.03 26.08 -3.10
CA GLU A 417 18.30 27.38 -2.45
C GLU A 417 19.45 28.14 -3.15
N ARG A 418 20.57 27.48 -3.46
CA ARG A 418 21.71 28.08 -4.20
C ARG A 418 21.30 28.58 -5.58
N ALA A 419 20.53 27.78 -6.32
CA ALA A 419 19.98 28.07 -7.64
C ALA A 419 18.93 29.20 -7.64
N LYS A 420 18.40 29.56 -6.46
CA LYS A 420 17.28 30.47 -6.21
C LYS A 420 15.97 29.98 -6.87
N LEU A 421 15.70 28.67 -6.75
CA LEU A 421 14.54 28.00 -7.32
C LEU A 421 13.80 27.19 -6.23
N PRO A 422 12.54 27.50 -5.87
CA PRO A 422 11.87 28.80 -5.96
C PRO A 422 12.53 29.85 -5.04
N ASN A 423 12.00 31.08 -5.03
CA ASN A 423 12.52 32.16 -4.20
C ASN A 423 12.15 32.00 -2.70
N MET A 424 12.94 31.23 -1.96
CA MET A 424 12.73 30.92 -0.52
C MET A 424 12.81 32.12 0.45
N ALA A 425 12.90 33.36 -0.03
CA ALA A 425 12.84 34.55 0.81
C ALA A 425 11.43 34.77 1.39
N THR A 426 10.39 34.68 0.56
CA THR A 426 8.98 34.86 0.98
C THR A 426 8.51 33.73 1.91
N LEU A 427 8.89 32.49 1.60
CA LEU A 427 8.54 31.32 2.41
C LEU A 427 9.12 31.43 3.83
N ARG A 428 10.39 31.85 3.96
CA ARG A 428 11.03 32.03 5.27
C ARG A 428 10.43 33.17 6.10
N ALA A 429 9.99 34.26 5.46
CA ALA A 429 9.28 35.33 6.15
C ALA A 429 7.98 34.82 6.78
N GLN A 430 7.17 34.06 6.03
CA GLN A 430 5.89 33.52 6.52
C GLN A 430 6.07 32.46 7.60
N ILE A 431 7.07 31.57 7.49
CA ILE A 431 7.35 30.54 8.49
C ILE A 431 7.82 31.15 9.81
N LYS A 432 8.77 32.09 9.78
CA LYS A 432 9.27 32.75 11.00
C LYS A 432 8.15 33.43 11.78
N LEU A 433 7.27 34.15 11.09
CA LEU A 433 6.24 34.97 11.73
C LEU A 433 5.11 34.13 12.36
N LYS A 434 4.82 32.93 11.84
CA LYS A 434 3.83 32.02 12.45
C LYS A 434 4.39 31.13 13.55
N VAL A 435 5.64 30.66 13.44
CA VAL A 435 6.22 29.74 14.44
C VAL A 435 6.62 30.49 15.72
N ILE A 436 7.17 31.69 15.63
CA ILE A 436 7.56 32.46 16.82
C ILE A 436 6.30 32.92 17.59
N ALA A 437 5.25 33.35 16.88
CA ALA A 437 3.99 33.77 17.49
C ALA A 437 3.21 32.62 18.16
N SER A 438 3.46 31.34 17.82
CA SER A 438 2.77 30.19 18.43
C SER A 438 3.49 29.58 19.63
N PHE A 439 4.72 30.02 19.95
CA PHE A 439 5.51 29.54 21.10
C PHE A 439 5.66 30.58 22.21
N GLY A 440 5.49 31.87 21.93
CA GLY A 440 5.80 32.95 22.88
C GLY A 440 4.75 33.26 23.95
N ASN A 441 3.70 32.46 24.13
CA ASN A 441 2.56 32.80 25.02
C ASN A 441 1.94 31.58 25.75
N GLU A 442 2.06 30.38 25.17
CA GLU A 442 1.81 29.08 25.80
C GLU A 442 2.98 28.15 25.41
N LEU A 443 3.44 27.21 26.23
CA LEU A 443 2.76 26.51 27.34
C LEU A 443 3.74 26.31 28.52
N ILE A 444 3.30 25.67 29.61
CA ILE A 444 4.07 24.79 30.51
C ILE A 444 4.72 25.24 31.88
N GLN A 445 4.95 26.48 32.36
CA GLN A 445 5.85 26.73 33.56
C GLN A 445 5.43 26.30 35.02
N VAL A 446 5.26 27.26 35.97
CA VAL A 446 5.77 27.18 37.37
C VAL A 446 5.30 25.98 38.22
N VAL A 447 4.05 25.55 38.03
CA VAL A 447 3.31 24.70 39.00
C VAL A 447 3.93 23.31 39.22
N VAL A 448 4.55 22.72 38.20
CA VAL A 448 4.95 21.30 38.23
C VAL A 448 6.33 21.06 38.86
N ASN A 449 7.16 22.11 38.99
CA ASN A 449 8.47 22.01 39.60
C ASN A 449 8.44 21.61 41.09
N GLN A 450 7.33 21.90 41.79
CA GLN A 450 7.23 21.68 43.24
C GLN A 450 6.73 20.27 43.60
N SER A 451 5.69 19.77 42.92
CA SER A 451 5.08 18.45 43.17
C SER A 451 6.02 17.28 42.92
N ILE A 452 6.77 17.33 41.82
CA ILE A 452 7.76 16.30 41.43
C ILE A 452 8.86 16.14 42.50
N SER A 453 9.28 17.26 43.10
CA SER A 453 10.37 17.28 44.08
C SER A 453 10.01 16.52 45.37
N GLN A 454 8.73 16.48 45.75
CA GLN A 454 8.25 15.74 46.94
C GLN A 454 8.11 14.23 46.68
N LEU A 455 7.70 13.83 45.48
CA LEU A 455 7.61 12.41 45.08
C LEU A 455 9.00 11.76 45.05
N LYS A 456 10.00 12.43 44.45
CA LYS A 456 11.39 11.93 44.40
C LYS A 456 11.95 11.60 45.78
N ALA A 457 11.75 12.48 46.77
CA ALA A 457 12.23 12.29 48.14
C ALA A 457 11.60 11.08 48.86
N THR A 458 10.45 10.57 48.38
CA THR A 458 9.79 9.39 48.94
C THR A 458 10.29 8.09 48.31
N VAL A 459 10.60 8.10 47.00
CA VAL A 459 11.19 6.96 46.30
C VAL A 459 12.64 6.74 46.75
N SER A 460 13.47 7.80 46.74
CA SER A 460 14.90 7.71 47.06
C SER A 460 15.21 7.30 48.50
N SER A 461 14.22 7.28 49.40
CA SER A 461 14.39 6.89 50.81
C SER A 461 14.25 5.38 51.06
N GLY A 462 14.10 4.55 50.02
CA GLY A 462 13.97 3.08 50.13
C GLY A 462 12.72 2.59 50.90
N LYS A 463 11.72 3.47 51.10
CA LYS A 463 10.49 3.15 51.83
C LYS A 463 9.63 2.11 51.11
N LEU A 464 9.63 2.11 49.77
CA LEU A 464 8.89 1.15 48.93
C LEU A 464 9.35 -0.28 49.20
N ARG A 465 10.65 -0.56 49.07
CA ARG A 465 11.27 -1.84 49.43
C ARG A 465 10.92 -2.29 50.86
N LYS A 466 10.91 -1.36 51.83
CA LYS A 466 10.54 -1.62 53.23
C LYS A 466 9.04 -1.87 53.47
N MET A 467 8.18 -1.61 52.49
CA MET A 467 6.74 -1.83 52.54
C MET A 467 6.36 -3.15 51.87
N ILE A 468 6.94 -3.44 50.70
CA ILE A 468 6.67 -4.65 49.90
C ILE A 468 7.15 -5.94 50.61
N PHE A 469 8.35 -5.93 51.20
CA PHE A 469 8.96 -7.13 51.79
C PHE A 469 8.62 -7.38 53.28
N LYS A 470 7.68 -6.63 53.86
CA LYS A 470 7.47 -6.63 55.34
C LYS A 470 6.55 -7.74 55.88
N SER A 471 6.04 -8.63 55.03
CA SER A 471 5.04 -9.65 55.42
C SER A 471 5.61 -10.97 55.92
N GLN A 472 6.91 -11.24 55.76
CA GLN A 472 7.48 -12.59 55.86
C GLN A 472 8.38 -12.85 57.09
N GLN A 473 8.32 -12.00 58.13
CA GLN A 473 9.26 -12.09 59.26
C GLN A 473 8.57 -12.10 60.64
N LYS A 474 7.68 -13.08 60.86
CA LYS A 474 7.40 -13.62 62.20
C LYS A 474 7.43 -15.14 62.14
N SER A 475 8.27 -15.76 62.95
CA SER A 475 8.62 -17.17 62.82
C SER A 475 7.50 -18.11 63.27
N MET A 476 7.15 -19.07 62.43
CA MET A 476 6.86 -20.43 62.87
C MET A 476 7.22 -21.42 61.76
N SER A 477 7.95 -22.47 62.11
CA SER A 477 8.35 -23.54 61.20
C SER A 477 7.21 -24.54 60.98
N ILE A 478 6.91 -24.89 59.73
CA ILE A 478 6.40 -26.22 59.32
C ILE A 478 6.52 -26.37 57.79
N THR A 479 7.28 -27.39 57.38
CA THR A 479 7.18 -28.25 56.17
C THR A 479 7.08 -27.64 54.76
N LYS A 480 7.49 -28.44 53.75
CA LYS A 480 7.27 -28.18 52.32
C LYS A 480 5.77 -27.98 52.03
N PRO A 481 5.38 -27.10 51.09
CA PRO A 481 4.01 -27.06 50.57
C PRO A 481 3.73 -28.26 49.65
N GLU A 482 3.40 -29.40 50.24
CA GLU A 482 2.84 -30.53 49.50
C GLU A 482 1.39 -30.21 49.06
N SER A 483 1.23 -29.80 47.80
CA SER A 483 0.18 -30.26 46.87
C SER A 483 -0.09 -29.24 45.76
N PRO A 484 -0.61 -29.67 44.59
CA PRO A 484 -1.08 -28.77 43.54
C PRO A 484 -2.25 -27.84 43.97
N SER A 485 -2.84 -28.04 45.15
CA SER A 485 -4.07 -27.36 45.59
C SER A 485 -3.87 -25.87 45.89
N GLN A 486 -2.79 -25.49 46.61
CA GLN A 486 -2.60 -24.11 47.07
C GLN A 486 -2.31 -23.14 45.91
N VAL A 487 -1.54 -23.58 44.90
CA VAL A 487 -1.31 -22.80 43.68
C VAL A 487 -2.60 -22.66 42.88
N LYS A 488 -3.46 -23.68 42.85
CA LYS A 488 -4.79 -23.62 42.21
C LYS A 488 -5.71 -22.61 42.89
N VAL A 489 -5.73 -22.55 44.23
CA VAL A 489 -6.49 -21.54 44.98
C VAL A 489 -5.97 -20.12 44.72
N ILE A 490 -4.65 -19.90 44.74
CA ILE A 490 -4.07 -18.57 44.52
C ILE A 490 -4.30 -18.09 43.07
N SER A 491 -4.14 -18.97 42.08
CA SER A 491 -4.39 -18.64 40.67
C SER A 491 -5.87 -18.36 40.38
N GLN A 492 -6.80 -19.12 40.96
CA GLN A 492 -8.24 -18.86 40.86
C GLN A 492 -8.63 -17.55 41.57
N GLN A 493 -8.05 -17.24 42.73
CA GLN A 493 -8.30 -15.99 43.43
C GLN A 493 -7.70 -14.78 42.69
N LEU A 494 -6.51 -14.92 42.08
CA LEU A 494 -5.91 -13.88 41.23
C LEU A 494 -6.77 -13.62 39.99
N LEU A 495 -7.22 -14.67 39.29
CA LEU A 495 -8.18 -14.55 38.18
C LEU A 495 -9.47 -13.84 38.63
N LYS A 496 -10.02 -14.20 39.79
CA LYS A 496 -11.21 -13.56 40.36
C LYS A 496 -11.00 -12.09 40.69
N VAL A 497 -9.87 -11.72 41.30
CA VAL A 497 -9.55 -10.32 41.62
C VAL A 497 -9.33 -9.51 40.34
N THR A 498 -8.54 -10.03 39.39
CA THR A 498 -8.28 -9.34 38.12
C THR A 498 -9.55 -9.19 37.28
N ALA A 499 -10.35 -10.25 37.11
CA ALA A 499 -11.55 -10.21 36.27
C ALA A 499 -12.76 -9.52 36.92
N CYS A 500 -12.91 -9.57 38.25
CA CYS A 500 -14.09 -9.06 38.95
C CYS A 500 -13.88 -7.73 39.69
N HIS A 501 -12.63 -7.29 39.89
CA HIS A 501 -12.31 -6.02 40.57
C HIS A 501 -11.43 -5.15 39.68
N VAL A 502 -10.20 -5.58 39.37
CA VAL A 502 -9.22 -4.73 38.66
C VAL A 502 -9.70 -4.33 37.26
N LEU A 503 -10.11 -5.27 36.42
CA LEU A 503 -10.54 -4.99 35.04
C LEU A 503 -11.81 -4.11 34.96
N PRO A 504 -12.85 -4.30 35.79
CA PRO A 504 -13.96 -3.36 35.91
C PRO A 504 -13.56 -1.98 36.45
N GLU A 505 -12.68 -1.92 37.45
CA GLU A 505 -12.27 -0.67 38.11
C GLU A 505 -11.44 0.22 37.19
N ILE A 506 -10.47 -0.36 36.47
CA ILE A 506 -9.69 0.37 35.44
C ILE A 506 -10.49 0.63 34.15
N GLN A 507 -11.77 0.23 34.03
CA GLN A 507 -12.54 0.44 32.80
C GLN A 507 -12.64 1.94 32.47
N GLN A 508 -12.78 2.82 33.46
CA GLN A 508 -12.89 4.26 33.23
C GLN A 508 -11.57 4.88 32.74
N ASP A 509 -10.43 4.48 33.32
CA ASP A 509 -9.10 4.91 32.88
C ASP A 509 -8.75 4.34 31.50
N LEU A 510 -9.15 3.09 31.22
CA LEU A 510 -9.00 2.46 29.91
C LEU A 510 -9.88 3.15 28.86
N GLU A 511 -11.12 3.52 29.20
CA GLU A 511 -11.96 4.36 28.34
C GLU A 511 -11.30 5.72 28.10
N ALA A 512 -10.79 6.41 29.13
CA ALA A 512 -10.12 7.70 28.98
C ALA A 512 -8.85 7.61 28.10
N TYR A 513 -8.02 6.59 28.30
CA TYR A 513 -6.79 6.38 27.51
C TYR A 513 -7.09 5.98 26.07
N LEU A 514 -8.04 5.07 25.84
CA LEU A 514 -8.49 4.72 24.49
C LEU A 514 -9.19 5.92 23.82
N HIS A 515 -9.91 6.76 24.56
CA HIS A 515 -10.45 8.03 24.04
C HIS A 515 -9.34 8.97 23.57
N TYR A 516 -8.27 9.09 24.35
CA TYR A 516 -7.11 9.88 23.95
C TYR A 516 -6.47 9.32 22.67
N GLN A 517 -6.15 8.03 22.63
CA GLN A 517 -5.46 7.41 21.49
C GLN A 517 -6.32 7.32 20.23
N VAL A 518 -7.60 6.95 20.32
CA VAL A 518 -8.52 6.90 19.18
C VAL A 518 -8.81 8.31 18.68
N SER A 519 -9.09 9.28 19.56
CA SER A 519 -9.36 10.65 19.11
C SER A 519 -8.11 11.32 18.52
N GLN A 520 -6.91 11.04 19.03
CA GLN A 520 -5.64 11.45 18.41
C GLN A 520 -5.49 10.83 17.01
N SER A 521 -5.64 9.52 16.88
CA SER A 521 -5.52 8.81 15.59
C SER A 521 -6.52 9.35 14.54
N VAL A 522 -7.78 9.58 14.96
CA VAL A 522 -8.83 10.18 14.13
C VAL A 522 -8.48 11.62 13.73
N LYS A 523 -8.05 12.48 14.68
CA LYS A 523 -7.67 13.88 14.42
C LYS A 523 -6.43 13.99 13.51
N GLN A 524 -5.48 13.07 13.66
CA GLN A 524 -4.27 12.98 12.83
C GLN A 524 -4.60 12.53 11.40
N SER A 525 -5.65 11.72 11.19
CA SER A 525 -6.09 11.30 9.86
C SER A 525 -6.33 12.49 8.91
N GLY A 526 -5.87 12.37 7.66
CA GLY A 526 -6.09 13.38 6.62
C GLY A 526 -7.55 13.50 6.16
N ILE A 527 -8.42 12.56 6.57
CA ILE A 527 -9.83 12.47 6.18
C ILE A 527 -10.70 13.28 7.16
N TYR A 528 -10.48 13.16 8.47
CA TYR A 528 -11.19 13.95 9.49
C TYR A 528 -11.08 15.47 9.22
N ARG A 529 -9.86 15.96 8.94
CA ARG A 529 -9.59 17.36 8.59
C ARG A 529 -10.21 17.83 7.26
N ARG A 530 -10.75 16.92 6.44
CA ARG A 530 -11.57 17.26 5.25
C ARG A 530 -13.06 17.28 5.58
N LEU A 531 -13.54 16.26 6.30
CA LEU A 531 -14.96 16.12 6.70
C LEU A 531 -15.43 17.21 7.67
N GLN A 532 -14.54 17.70 8.55
CA GLN A 532 -14.86 18.78 9.51
C GLN A 532 -15.29 20.11 8.83
N LYS A 533 -15.05 20.27 7.53
CA LYS A 533 -15.49 21.44 6.74
C LYS A 533 -16.97 21.40 6.34
N ILE A 534 -17.64 20.25 6.47
CA ILE A 534 -19.06 20.08 6.16
C ILE A 534 -19.87 20.33 7.45
N PRO A 535 -20.74 21.37 7.52
CA PRO A 535 -21.38 21.78 8.77
C PRO A 535 -22.12 20.68 9.53
N VAL A 536 -22.78 19.77 8.79
CA VAL A 536 -23.57 18.65 9.34
C VAL A 536 -22.69 17.56 9.98
N ILE A 537 -21.47 17.33 9.48
CA ILE A 537 -20.63 16.19 9.87
C ILE A 537 -19.75 16.49 11.10
N ARG A 538 -19.73 17.76 11.55
CA ARG A 538 -18.82 18.30 12.58
C ARG A 538 -18.86 17.57 13.95
N LYS A 539 -19.92 16.82 14.28
CA LYS A 539 -20.08 16.07 15.56
C LYS A 539 -19.97 14.54 15.45
N LEU A 540 -19.99 13.99 14.24
CA LEU A 540 -20.08 12.53 14.01
C LEU A 540 -18.91 11.72 14.61
N PRO A 541 -17.63 12.11 14.42
CA PRO A 541 -16.51 11.26 14.82
C PRO A 541 -16.28 11.15 16.33
N GLU A 542 -16.75 12.13 17.13
CA GLU A 542 -16.73 12.01 18.59
C GLU A 542 -17.73 10.94 19.04
N GLN A 543 -18.99 11.01 18.59
CA GLN A 543 -20.00 10.00 18.91
C GLN A 543 -19.63 8.57 18.44
N VAL A 544 -18.91 8.44 17.32
CA VAL A 544 -18.37 7.14 16.87
C VAL A 544 -17.18 6.69 17.72
N SER A 545 -16.26 7.61 18.07
CA SER A 545 -15.16 7.31 19.00
C SER A 545 -15.68 6.87 20.37
N ASP A 546 -16.64 7.58 20.95
CA ASP A 546 -17.33 7.23 22.20
C ASP A 546 -17.87 5.81 22.19
N ASN A 547 -18.66 5.46 21.17
CA ASN A 547 -19.30 4.15 21.10
C ASN A 547 -18.31 3.02 20.81
N LEU A 548 -17.24 3.27 20.05
CA LEU A 548 -16.17 2.29 19.82
C LEU A 548 -15.30 2.10 21.06
N VAL A 549 -14.87 3.18 21.71
CA VAL A 549 -14.04 3.13 22.93
C VAL A 549 -14.78 2.45 24.07
N LYS A 550 -16.04 2.83 24.33
CA LYS A 550 -16.89 2.17 25.34
C LYS A 550 -17.11 0.69 25.03
N ARG A 551 -17.23 0.29 23.76
CA ARG A 551 -17.32 -1.13 23.36
C ARG A 551 -16.00 -1.89 23.52
N ILE A 552 -14.87 -1.30 23.15
CA ILE A 552 -13.54 -1.94 23.28
C ILE A 552 -13.16 -2.08 24.76
N ALA A 553 -13.34 -1.02 25.57
CA ALA A 553 -13.13 -1.08 27.00
C ALA A 553 -14.08 -2.09 27.67
N ALA A 554 -15.37 -2.09 27.33
CA ALA A 554 -16.32 -3.08 27.84
C ALA A 554 -16.04 -4.52 27.37
N LEU A 555 -15.42 -4.73 26.21
CA LEU A 555 -14.92 -6.06 25.83
C LEU A 555 -13.74 -6.47 26.72
N ILE A 556 -12.75 -5.60 26.89
CA ILE A 556 -11.56 -5.86 27.71
C ILE A 556 -11.92 -6.06 29.19
N SER A 557 -12.84 -5.26 29.75
CA SER A 557 -13.25 -5.36 31.15
C SER A 557 -14.31 -6.43 31.42
N GLN A 558 -15.35 -6.52 30.58
CA GLN A 558 -16.54 -7.34 30.87
C GLN A 558 -16.54 -8.71 30.18
N GLN A 559 -15.78 -8.93 29.11
CA GLN A 559 -15.74 -10.27 28.49
C GLN A 559 -15.01 -11.30 29.37
N PRO A 560 -13.89 -10.97 30.05
CA PRO A 560 -13.27 -11.85 31.06
C PRO A 560 -14.17 -12.08 32.29
N LEU A 561 -14.91 -11.05 32.71
CA LEU A 561 -15.93 -11.16 33.77
C LEU A 561 -17.03 -12.16 33.37
N LYS A 562 -17.61 -11.99 32.18
CA LYS A 562 -18.70 -12.83 31.66
C LYS A 562 -18.25 -14.28 31.44
N SER A 563 -17.03 -14.52 30.94
CA SER A 563 -16.51 -15.89 30.79
C SER A 563 -16.22 -16.54 32.15
N TYR A 564 -15.67 -15.80 33.13
CA TYR A 564 -15.44 -16.31 34.49
C TYR A 564 -16.74 -16.80 35.17
N TYR A 565 -17.84 -16.04 35.07
CA TYR A 565 -19.13 -16.47 35.61
C TYR A 565 -19.81 -17.56 34.75
N ALA A 566 -19.72 -17.50 33.42
CA ALA A 566 -20.27 -18.54 32.55
C ALA A 566 -19.62 -19.92 32.79
N SER A 567 -18.32 -19.95 33.11
CA SER A 567 -17.59 -21.17 33.49
C SER A 567 -17.96 -21.76 34.85
N GLN A 568 -18.78 -21.09 35.67
CA GLN A 568 -19.32 -21.66 36.92
C GLN A 568 -20.66 -22.38 36.72
N ASN A 569 -21.43 -22.01 35.70
CA ASN A 569 -22.80 -22.49 35.48
C ASN A 569 -22.91 -23.55 34.36
N LYS A 570 -21.79 -24.11 33.89
CA LYS A 570 -21.74 -25.24 32.95
C LYS A 570 -20.68 -26.25 33.35
N GLN A 571 -20.88 -27.50 32.93
CA GLN A 571 -19.94 -28.59 33.16
C GLN A 571 -18.57 -28.26 32.51
N PRO A 572 -17.45 -28.42 33.23
CA PRO A 572 -16.18 -27.80 32.83
C PRO A 572 -15.50 -28.51 31.65
N ASP A 573 -15.10 -27.73 30.65
CA ASP A 573 -14.13 -28.16 29.63
C ASP A 573 -12.74 -28.37 30.27
N PRO A 574 -12.17 -29.58 30.24
CA PRO A 574 -10.86 -29.85 30.83
C PRO A 574 -9.72 -29.12 30.11
N ILE A 575 -9.83 -28.87 28.80
CA ILE A 575 -8.78 -28.23 28.00
C ILE A 575 -8.69 -26.74 28.37
N ALA A 576 -9.82 -26.04 28.45
CA ALA A 576 -9.88 -24.67 28.92
C ALA A 576 -9.33 -24.52 30.36
N GLN A 577 -9.64 -25.46 31.26
CA GLN A 577 -9.10 -25.43 32.63
C GLN A 577 -7.59 -25.67 32.69
N GLU A 578 -7.02 -26.51 31.83
CA GLU A 578 -5.58 -26.73 31.78
C GLU A 578 -4.85 -25.48 31.24
N LEU A 579 -5.35 -24.88 30.16
CA LEU A 579 -4.77 -23.68 29.56
C LEU A 579 -4.80 -22.48 30.53
N GLN A 580 -5.88 -22.28 31.28
CA GLN A 580 -5.95 -21.25 32.32
C GLN A 580 -4.89 -21.46 33.42
N GLN A 581 -4.78 -22.69 33.95
CA GLN A 581 -3.79 -23.00 34.99
C GLN A 581 -2.36 -22.85 34.48
N ARG A 582 -2.07 -23.34 33.27
CA ARG A 582 -0.75 -23.24 32.63
C ARG A 582 -0.34 -21.79 32.39
N LEU A 583 -1.27 -20.92 31.98
CA LEU A 583 -1.02 -19.49 31.76
C LEU A 583 -0.75 -18.74 33.07
N VAL A 584 -1.60 -18.91 34.10
CA VAL A 584 -1.42 -18.16 35.37
C VAL A 584 -0.18 -18.64 36.13
N ASN A 585 0.12 -19.94 36.13
CA ASN A 585 1.34 -20.45 36.77
C ASN A 585 2.59 -19.89 36.09
N ARG A 586 2.65 -19.95 34.75
CA ARG A 586 3.81 -19.42 33.99
C ARG A 586 3.97 -17.91 34.13
N PHE A 587 2.87 -17.16 34.20
CA PHE A 587 2.89 -15.73 34.52
C PHE A 587 3.44 -15.46 35.92
N LEU A 588 2.95 -16.18 36.94
CA LEU A 588 3.41 -16.01 38.33
C LEU A 588 4.89 -16.38 38.51
N ASP A 589 5.37 -17.42 37.84
CA ASP A 589 6.75 -17.87 37.98
C ASP A 589 7.74 -16.93 37.25
N VAL A 590 7.38 -16.41 36.07
CA VAL A 590 8.15 -15.34 35.39
C VAL A 590 8.14 -14.04 36.19
N LEU A 591 6.98 -13.62 36.71
CA LEU A 591 6.88 -12.42 37.55
C LEU A 591 7.73 -12.56 38.83
N ARG A 592 7.79 -13.77 39.42
CA ARG A 592 8.63 -14.07 40.60
C ARG A 592 10.11 -14.18 40.29
N SER A 593 10.52 -14.56 39.07
CA SER A 593 11.94 -14.56 38.70
C SER A 593 12.44 -13.14 38.48
N GLU A 594 11.71 -12.31 37.73
CA GLU A 594 12.09 -10.91 37.48
C GLU A 594 12.12 -10.09 38.77
N LEU A 595 11.09 -10.18 39.62
CA LEU A 595 11.04 -9.45 40.89
C LEU A 595 12.01 -9.99 41.96
N LYS A 596 12.81 -11.03 41.67
CA LYS A 596 13.87 -11.53 42.55
C LYS A 596 15.26 -10.99 42.23
N ASN A 597 15.47 -10.45 41.04
CA ASN A 597 16.73 -9.80 40.70
C ASN A 597 16.81 -8.45 41.44
N ASN A 598 17.87 -8.26 42.25
CA ASN A 598 18.08 -7.00 42.98
C ASN A 598 18.23 -5.81 42.03
N GLU A 599 18.83 -6.03 40.86
CA GLU A 599 19.06 -5.00 39.83
C GLU A 599 17.72 -4.47 39.29
N THR A 600 16.76 -5.34 38.94
CA THR A 600 15.47 -4.95 38.35
C THR A 600 14.64 -4.03 39.25
N ILE A 601 14.69 -4.20 40.58
CA ILE A 601 14.01 -3.30 41.51
C ILE A 601 14.73 -1.94 41.64
N GLN A 602 16.07 -1.92 41.58
CA GLN A 602 16.83 -0.67 41.57
C GLN A 602 16.66 0.08 40.24
N GLU A 603 16.56 -0.64 39.12
CA GLU A 603 16.28 -0.11 37.79
C GLU A 603 14.87 0.50 37.71
N VAL A 604 13.86 -0.13 38.31
CA VAL A 604 12.51 0.44 38.42
C VAL A 604 12.46 1.67 39.35
N GLU A 605 13.14 1.67 40.50
CA GLU A 605 13.26 2.88 41.34
C GLU A 605 14.02 4.01 40.61
N TYR A 606 15.03 3.68 39.80
CA TYR A 606 15.76 4.64 38.95
C TYR A 606 14.89 5.21 37.81
N ILE A 607 14.19 4.36 37.05
CA ILE A 607 13.29 4.78 35.96
C ILE A 607 12.16 5.68 36.47
N LEU A 608 11.58 5.37 37.64
CA LEU A 608 10.59 6.25 38.28
C LEU A 608 11.18 7.62 38.66
N ILE A 609 12.44 7.66 39.07
CA ILE A 609 13.14 8.91 39.40
C ILE A 609 13.52 9.70 38.13
N ASP A 610 13.92 9.05 37.03
CA ASP A 610 14.20 9.74 35.75
C ASP A 610 12.90 10.29 35.12
N PHE A 611 11.85 9.45 35.03
CA PHE A 611 10.54 9.85 34.52
C PHE A 611 9.95 11.06 35.27
N LEU A 612 10.18 11.14 36.57
CA LEU A 612 9.82 12.31 37.37
C LEU A 612 10.63 13.57 37.04
N ASP A 613 11.92 13.50 36.67
CA ASP A 613 12.64 14.69 36.18
C ASP A 613 12.19 15.10 34.77
N GLN A 614 11.93 14.13 33.87
CA GLN A 614 11.45 14.37 32.51
C GLN A 614 10.14 15.19 32.52
N ALA A 615 9.19 14.84 33.41
CA ALA A 615 7.94 15.56 33.60
C ALA A 615 8.13 17.01 34.11
N LYS A 616 9.27 17.31 34.74
CA LYS A 616 9.60 18.60 35.34
C LYS A 616 10.08 19.62 34.30
N ILE A 617 10.86 19.15 33.33
CA ILE A 617 11.47 19.98 32.28
C ILE A 617 10.44 20.30 31.18
N ASN A 618 9.52 19.36 30.91
CA ASN A 618 8.31 19.66 30.13
C ASN A 618 7.30 20.55 30.90
N ASN A 619 7.71 21.21 31.98
CA ASN A 619 6.95 22.24 32.66
C ASN A 619 7.75 23.54 32.96
N VAL A 620 8.09 24.31 31.90
CA VAL A 620 9.13 25.37 31.93
C VAL A 620 8.80 26.75 31.30
N GLU A 621 7.80 26.96 30.44
CA GLU A 621 7.70 28.24 29.66
C GLU A 621 6.50 29.19 29.96
N SER A 622 5.25 28.71 30.08
CA SER A 622 4.05 29.58 30.22
C SER A 622 4.07 30.44 31.48
N ALA A 623 3.81 31.72 31.29
CA ALA A 623 2.49 32.27 31.59
C ALA A 623 2.20 33.49 30.69
N PRO A 624 0.94 33.73 30.26
CA PRO A 624 0.48 35.09 29.99
C PRO A 624 0.45 35.90 31.31
N PRO A 625 0.49 37.25 31.27
CA PRO A 625 0.79 38.07 32.43
C PRO A 625 -0.32 38.10 33.52
N ASP A 626 0.12 38.44 34.72
CA ASP A 626 -0.60 38.40 36.00
C ASP A 626 -1.66 39.54 36.14
N PRO A 627 -2.93 39.27 36.55
CA PRO A 627 -3.97 40.29 36.62
C PRO A 627 -3.76 41.43 37.62
N ASP A 628 -2.98 41.22 38.69
CA ASP A 628 -2.91 42.14 39.84
C ASP A 628 -1.81 43.24 39.72
N THR A 629 -1.38 43.56 38.49
CA THR A 629 -0.57 44.77 38.26
C THR A 629 -1.49 46.02 38.35
N PRO A 630 -1.22 47.00 39.23
CA PRO A 630 -2.16 48.09 39.49
C PRO A 630 -2.42 48.95 38.25
N ALA A 631 -3.69 49.24 38.00
CA ALA A 631 -4.14 49.99 36.83
C ALA A 631 -3.54 51.41 36.75
N LEU A 632 -2.53 51.57 35.89
CA LEU A 632 -2.01 52.87 35.52
C LEU A 632 -3.11 53.66 34.80
N LYS A 633 -3.34 54.90 35.25
CA LYS A 633 -4.35 55.80 34.66
C LYS A 633 -4.08 56.00 33.16
N PRO A 634 -5.13 56.14 32.32
CA PRO A 634 -4.93 56.52 30.93
C PRO A 634 -4.25 57.89 30.87
N ALA A 635 -3.09 57.93 30.21
CA ALA A 635 -2.52 59.20 29.76
C ALA A 635 -3.36 59.72 28.59
N HIS A 636 -3.62 61.02 28.58
CA HIS A 636 -4.32 61.72 27.52
C HIS A 636 -3.32 62.22 26.44
N PHE A 637 -3.82 62.97 25.44
CA PHE A 637 -3.09 63.51 24.27
C PHE A 637 -2.82 62.47 23.14
N PRO A 638 -2.79 62.91 21.86
CA PRO A 638 -4.02 63.25 21.13
C PRO A 638 -4.11 62.61 19.73
N ASP A 639 -5.27 62.73 19.07
CA ASP A 639 -5.48 62.29 17.69
C ASP A 639 -4.91 63.29 16.66
N GLU A 640 -3.80 62.94 16.02
CA GLU A 640 -3.17 63.56 14.83
C GLU A 640 -2.12 62.53 14.31
N PHE A 641 -1.98 62.17 13.03
CA PHE A 641 -2.44 62.69 11.72
C PHE A 641 -2.83 61.54 10.75
N ASP A 642 -3.28 61.90 9.54
CA ASP A 642 -3.54 61.03 8.36
C ASP A 642 -2.34 60.15 7.90
#